data_AF-A0A6I7QKW3-F1
#
_entry.id   AF-A0A6I7QKW3-F1
#
_cell.length_a   1.000
_cell.length_b   1.000
_cell.length_c   1.000
_cell.angle_alpha   90.00
_cell.angle_beta   90.00
_cell.angle_gamma   90.00
#
_symmetry.space_group_name_H-M   'P 1'
#
loop_
_entity.id
_entity.type
_entity.pdbx_description
1 polymer ?
#
loop_
_entity_poly.entity_id
_entity_poly.type
_entity_poly.pdbx_seq_one_letter_code
_entity_poly.pdbx_strand_id
1 'polypeptide(L)'
;MKHFIPLTLSFILLFSLHPLTAQEYGIGHFQHTFIDPERNDRPILTEIYFPVEAGSEGDELANGEFPLLVFGHGFVMVWSAYENLWTHFVPNGYIMAFPRTEGGLAPSHLNFGLDIAFLVDAIQAMHDDPSAPLFGGLNGRSAVMGHSMGGGAAVLAASFNSNITALLGLAPAETNPSAINAAQNISIPSLIFSGSSDDVTPEGTHQIPIYDALGSEEKTFISIIGGGHCYFANFNFNCNLGEAGSSGNITITRDEQQETTEDFATPWLDYFLRDECESMIIFRDSLETSERITFMEQSIIDDPEITHEGDSLVSSPAATYQWYLDGQIIEDAVHQSITPQENGHYTVEVTYFNDCVYLSEPYPWGESLFSVTFHVDISDAVAFGQLQGFDPDEHHIFITGSMTDWAEPGSDPELVMEMVSEDPSIFSKTFMLEAGVYQYKYFSDLIGEGWAGGEWWGDPSREIEVIADMVVEDVFYPHYSVTTLTFEVFDQHDDEITDAIITLDGETYDPGHYVFQYIPLNHNINYLVERSGYHSAEGSALVYPEKVITVILQEDDLLSAEPDTYGLLVFPNPAGSSLNIHTGSVMERVYLINISGDVVYSAAARGHTHEVAVEDHAPGIYLLRVFTANGIETTRVHILRKD
;
A
#
# COMPACT_ATOMS: atom_id res chain seq x y z
N MET A 1 -15.70 25.27 -48.00
CA MET A 1 -16.22 24.11 -47.24
C MET A 1 -15.34 23.96 -46.01
N LYS A 2 -15.84 24.43 -44.85
CA LYS A 2 -15.18 24.27 -43.54
C LYS A 2 -16.04 23.27 -42.76
N HIS A 3 -15.47 22.14 -42.40
CA HIS A 3 -16.15 21.10 -41.63
C HIS A 3 -16.25 21.52 -40.15
N PHE A 4 -17.49 21.60 -39.67
CA PHE A 4 -17.82 21.75 -38.26
C PHE A 4 -17.88 20.36 -37.62
N ILE A 5 -17.11 20.16 -36.56
CA ILE A 5 -17.22 19.02 -35.63
C ILE A 5 -18.25 19.41 -34.56
N PRO A 6 -19.27 18.60 -34.24
CA PRO A 6 -20.23 18.93 -33.20
C PRO A 6 -19.63 18.63 -31.82
N LEU A 7 -19.66 19.63 -30.95
CA LEU A 7 -19.30 19.53 -29.54
C LEU A 7 -20.47 18.85 -28.79
N THR A 8 -20.29 17.60 -28.36
CA THR A 8 -21.23 16.93 -27.45
C THR A 8 -21.06 17.50 -26.04
N LEU A 9 -22.09 18.21 -25.57
CA LEU A 9 -22.20 18.73 -24.23
C LEU A 9 -22.46 17.55 -23.27
N SER A 10 -21.44 17.12 -22.53
CA SER A 10 -21.62 16.13 -21.46
C SER A 10 -22.18 16.86 -20.23
N PHE A 11 -23.42 16.55 -19.86
CA PHE A 11 -24.09 17.08 -18.69
C PHE A 11 -23.56 16.31 -17.47
N ILE A 12 -22.55 16.85 -16.78
CA ILE A 12 -22.12 16.32 -15.49
C ILE A 12 -23.21 16.68 -14.48
N LEU A 13 -24.04 15.69 -14.13
CA LEU A 13 -24.92 15.76 -12.97
C LEU A 13 -24.03 15.74 -11.73
N LEU A 14 -23.70 16.90 -11.18
CA LEU A 14 -23.18 17.03 -9.83
C LEU A 14 -24.30 16.61 -8.87
N PHE A 15 -24.31 15.34 -8.45
CA PHE A 15 -25.00 14.94 -7.23
C PHE A 15 -24.25 15.58 -6.07
N SER A 16 -24.81 16.66 -5.53
CA SER A 16 -24.44 17.14 -4.21
C SER A 16 -24.91 16.10 -3.19
N LEU A 17 -24.02 15.16 -2.86
CA LEU A 17 -24.10 14.37 -1.63
C LEU A 17 -24.07 15.37 -0.46
N HIS A 18 -25.24 15.81 -0.03
CA HIS A 18 -25.39 16.36 1.31
C HIS A 18 -25.29 15.15 2.24
N PRO A 19 -24.44 15.15 3.27
CA PRO A 19 -24.59 14.18 4.34
C PRO A 19 -26.02 14.33 4.86
N LEU A 20 -26.81 13.26 4.75
CA LEU A 20 -28.00 13.12 5.57
C LEU A 20 -27.50 13.07 7.00
N THR A 21 -27.48 14.21 7.70
CA THR A 21 -27.41 14.18 9.15
C THR A 21 -28.68 13.48 9.59
N ALA A 22 -28.55 12.26 10.15
CA ALA A 22 -29.64 11.65 10.87
C ALA A 22 -30.16 12.67 11.87
N GLN A 23 -31.47 12.94 11.83
CA GLN A 23 -32.07 13.87 12.77
C GLN A 23 -32.13 13.18 14.13
N GLU A 24 -31.50 13.75 15.15
CA GLU A 24 -31.55 13.24 16.52
C GLU A 24 -33.00 13.09 17.02
N TYR A 25 -33.29 12.00 17.72
CA TYR A 25 -34.62 11.77 18.30
C TYR A 25 -34.92 12.78 19.42
N GLY A 26 -36.20 13.09 19.61
CA GLY A 26 -36.67 13.71 20.84
C GLY A 26 -36.70 12.70 22.00
N ILE A 27 -37.01 13.19 23.20
CA ILE A 27 -37.06 12.37 24.43
C ILE A 27 -38.49 12.32 24.96
N GLY A 28 -39.10 11.13 24.92
CA GLY A 28 -40.33 10.79 25.62
C GLY A 28 -40.06 10.26 27.04
N HIS A 29 -41.06 10.28 27.91
CA HIS A 29 -40.94 9.81 29.30
C HIS A 29 -42.23 9.20 29.83
N PHE A 30 -42.13 8.08 30.56
CA PHE A 30 -43.22 7.59 31.40
C PHE A 30 -42.70 6.93 32.68
N GLN A 31 -43.60 6.76 33.64
CA GLN A 31 -43.37 6.01 34.88
C GLN A 31 -44.15 4.70 34.88
N HIS A 32 -43.52 3.61 35.29
CA HIS A 32 -44.17 2.31 35.42
C HIS A 32 -43.72 1.61 36.71
N THR A 33 -44.63 0.89 37.36
CA THR A 33 -44.28 0.03 38.50
C THR A 33 -44.38 -1.42 38.07
N PHE A 34 -43.23 -2.05 37.87
CA PHE A 34 -43.16 -3.48 37.57
C PHE A 34 -43.30 -4.28 38.86
N ILE A 35 -43.95 -5.44 38.78
CA ILE A 35 -44.12 -6.34 39.91
C ILE A 35 -43.30 -7.59 39.64
N ASP A 36 -42.29 -7.84 40.48
CA ASP A 36 -41.51 -9.08 40.44
C ASP A 36 -42.23 -10.15 41.29
N PRO A 37 -42.91 -11.13 40.66
CA PRO A 37 -43.68 -12.12 41.37
C PRO A 37 -42.80 -13.13 42.12
N GLU A 38 -41.55 -13.31 41.70
CA GLU A 38 -40.62 -14.28 42.28
C GLU A 38 -40.03 -13.78 43.61
N ARG A 39 -40.03 -12.47 43.82
CA ARG A 39 -39.54 -11.83 45.05
C ARG A 39 -40.66 -11.27 45.94
N ASN A 40 -41.75 -12.03 46.09
CA ASN A 40 -42.94 -11.69 46.90
C ASN A 40 -43.68 -10.44 46.38
N ASP A 41 -43.99 -10.41 45.08
CA ASP A 41 -44.65 -9.30 44.41
C ASP A 41 -43.94 -7.96 44.67
N ARG A 42 -42.61 -7.97 44.61
CA ARG A 42 -41.79 -6.79 44.91
C ARG A 42 -42.10 -5.69 43.88
N PRO A 43 -42.56 -4.50 44.31
CA PRO A 43 -42.82 -3.41 43.39
C PRO A 43 -41.54 -2.65 43.07
N ILE A 44 -41.28 -2.43 41.78
CA ILE A 44 -40.11 -1.73 41.26
C ILE A 44 -40.64 -0.56 40.42
N LEU A 45 -40.69 0.63 41.05
CA LEU A 45 -41.02 1.86 40.35
C LEU A 45 -39.83 2.29 39.50
N THR A 46 -40.06 2.53 38.22
CA THR A 46 -39.04 2.81 37.21
C THR A 46 -39.44 4.02 36.37
N GLU A 47 -38.47 4.88 36.11
CA GLU A 47 -38.58 5.99 35.14
C GLU A 47 -38.02 5.50 33.81
N ILE A 48 -38.77 5.66 32.72
CA ILE A 48 -38.37 5.19 31.40
C ILE A 48 -38.36 6.38 30.44
N TYR A 49 -37.23 6.56 29.77
CA TYR A 49 -37.03 7.57 28.72
C TYR A 49 -36.79 6.87 27.40
N PHE A 50 -37.39 7.36 26.33
CA PHE A 50 -37.42 6.66 25.04
C PHE A 50 -37.43 7.61 23.84
N PRO A 51 -36.94 7.18 22.66
CA PRO A 51 -36.87 8.03 21.49
C PRO A 51 -38.27 8.41 20.97
N VAL A 52 -38.49 9.68 20.66
CA VAL A 52 -39.71 10.16 19.97
C VAL A 52 -39.33 10.92 18.72
N GLU A 53 -40.27 11.08 17.80
CA GLU A 53 -40.02 11.82 16.55
C GLU A 53 -39.53 13.24 16.85
N ALA A 54 -38.48 13.66 16.14
CA ALA A 54 -37.80 14.91 16.41
C ALA A 54 -38.72 16.13 16.26
N GLY A 55 -38.73 17.00 17.29
CA GLY A 55 -39.63 18.16 17.33
C GLY A 55 -41.07 17.85 17.70
N SER A 56 -41.39 16.60 18.06
CA SER A 56 -42.65 16.27 18.75
C SER A 56 -42.52 16.54 20.26
N GLU A 57 -43.61 17.02 20.88
CA GLU A 57 -43.77 17.00 22.34
C GLU A 57 -44.38 15.65 22.78
N GLY A 58 -43.96 14.54 22.15
CA GLY A 58 -44.73 13.30 22.08
C GLY A 58 -44.57 12.33 23.26
N ASP A 59 -45.67 11.63 23.57
CA ASP A 59 -45.74 10.44 24.44
C ASP A 59 -45.65 9.12 23.64
N GLU A 60 -45.43 9.19 22.31
CA GLU A 60 -45.44 8.04 21.40
C GLU A 60 -44.03 7.72 20.90
N LEU A 61 -43.63 6.45 20.98
CA LEU A 61 -42.33 5.95 20.54
C LEU A 61 -42.10 6.25 19.05
N ALA A 62 -40.89 6.69 18.71
CA ALA A 62 -40.45 6.87 17.33
C ALA A 62 -40.49 5.55 16.55
N ASN A 63 -40.60 5.62 15.22
CA ASN A 63 -40.61 4.41 14.40
C ASN A 63 -39.21 3.77 14.37
N GLY A 64 -39.10 2.53 14.81
CA GLY A 64 -37.84 1.79 14.88
C GLY A 64 -37.81 0.84 16.08
N GLU A 65 -36.77 0.02 16.15
CA GLU A 65 -36.48 -0.82 17.31
C GLU A 65 -35.19 -0.34 17.98
N PHE A 66 -35.24 -0.17 19.30
CA PHE A 66 -34.17 0.45 20.07
C PHE A 66 -33.68 -0.51 21.17
N PRO A 67 -32.38 -0.55 21.46
CA PRO A 67 -31.87 -1.29 22.60
C PRO A 67 -32.21 -0.63 23.93
N LEU A 68 -32.24 -1.44 24.98
CA LEU A 68 -32.58 -1.03 26.34
C LEU A 68 -31.32 -0.89 27.22
N LEU A 69 -31.21 0.23 27.92
CA LEU A 69 -30.21 0.48 28.96
C LEU A 69 -30.90 0.56 30.33
N VAL A 70 -30.63 -0.38 31.23
CA VAL A 70 -31.17 -0.35 32.61
C VAL A 70 -30.10 0.16 33.57
N PHE A 71 -30.34 1.30 34.21
CA PHE A 71 -29.32 2.05 34.94
C PHE A 71 -29.50 2.05 36.47
N GLY A 72 -28.49 1.58 37.20
CA GLY A 72 -28.41 1.64 38.66
C GLY A 72 -27.81 2.94 39.18
N HIS A 73 -28.53 3.66 40.05
CA HIS A 73 -28.06 4.89 40.68
C HIS A 73 -27.00 4.66 41.79
N GLY A 74 -26.20 5.69 42.08
CA GLY A 74 -25.24 5.69 43.19
C GLY A 74 -25.89 5.79 44.57
N PHE A 75 -25.12 5.51 45.63
CA PHE A 75 -25.61 5.58 47.01
C PHE A 75 -26.20 6.96 47.32
N VAL A 76 -27.42 6.99 47.88
CA VAL A 76 -28.19 8.21 48.23
C VAL A 76 -28.42 9.21 47.08
N MET A 77 -28.17 8.79 45.85
CA MET A 77 -28.53 9.52 44.64
C MET A 77 -29.93 9.11 44.18
N VAL A 78 -30.52 9.94 43.33
CA VAL A 78 -31.81 9.67 42.67
C VAL A 78 -31.59 9.67 41.18
N TRP A 79 -32.49 9.01 40.43
CA TRP A 79 -32.44 8.93 38.97
C TRP A 79 -32.22 10.30 38.33
N SER A 80 -32.87 11.36 38.84
CA SER A 80 -32.82 12.68 38.22
C SER A 80 -31.42 13.32 38.21
N ALA A 81 -30.48 12.79 38.99
CA ALA A 81 -29.09 13.23 38.95
C ALA A 81 -28.35 12.77 37.68
N TYR A 82 -28.90 11.82 36.93
CA TYR A 82 -28.29 11.24 35.73
C TYR A 82 -28.87 11.80 34.43
N GLU A 83 -29.36 13.04 34.46
CA GLU A 83 -30.01 13.68 33.30
C GLU A 83 -29.10 13.70 32.09
N ASN A 84 -27.81 13.96 32.29
CA ASN A 84 -26.79 13.89 31.25
C ASN A 84 -26.87 12.58 30.43
N LEU A 85 -27.13 11.43 31.09
CA LEU A 85 -27.16 10.14 30.40
C LEU A 85 -28.36 9.99 29.47
N TRP A 86 -29.59 10.23 29.96
CA TRP A 86 -30.75 10.06 29.07
C TRP A 86 -30.87 11.21 28.06
N THR A 87 -30.33 12.40 28.35
CA THR A 87 -30.25 13.47 27.35
C THR A 87 -29.22 13.20 26.27
N HIS A 88 -28.28 12.28 26.51
CA HIS A 88 -27.31 11.84 25.51
C HIS A 88 -27.81 10.59 24.76
N PHE A 89 -28.08 9.49 25.46
CA PHE A 89 -28.36 8.21 24.80
C PHE A 89 -29.74 8.14 24.15
N VAL A 90 -30.77 8.78 24.70
CA VAL A 90 -32.12 8.68 24.10
C VAL A 90 -32.20 9.36 22.72
N PRO A 91 -31.67 10.58 22.53
CA PRO A 91 -31.56 11.16 21.18
C PRO A 91 -30.72 10.33 20.19
N ASN A 92 -29.77 9.54 20.69
CA ASN A 92 -28.96 8.60 19.92
C ASN A 92 -29.62 7.22 19.71
N GLY A 93 -30.92 7.08 20.01
CA GLY A 93 -31.68 5.87 19.68
C GLY A 93 -31.60 4.76 20.74
N TYR A 94 -31.51 5.12 22.02
CA TYR A 94 -31.59 4.16 23.13
C TYR A 94 -32.84 4.39 23.97
N ILE A 95 -33.36 3.32 24.57
CA ILE A 95 -34.34 3.40 25.65
C ILE A 95 -33.59 3.29 26.98
N MET A 96 -33.81 4.21 27.91
CA MET A 96 -33.18 4.17 29.24
C MET A 96 -34.20 3.98 30.35
N ALA A 97 -33.91 3.06 31.29
CA ALA A 97 -34.76 2.75 32.42
C ALA A 97 -34.01 2.91 33.76
N PHE A 98 -34.62 3.63 34.70
CA PHE A 98 -34.03 3.96 36.00
C PHE A 98 -34.91 3.45 37.15
N PRO A 99 -34.61 2.28 37.74
CA PRO A 99 -35.27 1.84 38.97
C PRO A 99 -35.07 2.85 40.11
N ARG A 100 -36.11 3.05 40.91
CA ARG A 100 -36.13 3.95 42.08
C ARG A 100 -36.07 3.21 43.42
N THR A 101 -35.83 1.90 43.38
CA THR A 101 -35.65 1.06 44.57
C THR A 101 -34.29 1.30 45.21
N GLU A 102 -34.12 0.91 46.47
CA GLU A 102 -32.82 0.98 47.16
C GLU A 102 -32.17 2.39 47.23
N GLY A 103 -32.95 3.48 47.10
CA GLY A 103 -32.50 4.87 47.28
C GLY A 103 -32.31 5.34 48.74
N GLY A 104 -32.37 4.42 49.70
CA GLY A 104 -32.31 4.73 51.14
C GLY A 104 -30.88 4.83 51.72
N LEU A 105 -30.78 5.02 53.04
CA LEU A 105 -29.50 5.07 53.76
C LEU A 105 -28.90 3.69 54.07
N ALA A 106 -29.66 2.61 53.86
CA ALA A 106 -29.24 1.23 54.08
C ALA A 106 -29.75 0.33 52.95
N PRO A 107 -29.28 0.58 51.71
CA PRO A 107 -29.70 -0.20 50.55
C PRO A 107 -29.18 -1.63 50.60
N SER A 108 -29.90 -2.53 49.96
CA SER A 108 -29.44 -3.87 49.65
C SER A 108 -28.91 -3.90 48.22
N HIS A 109 -27.58 -4.00 48.06
CA HIS A 109 -26.96 -4.09 46.75
C HIS A 109 -27.45 -5.32 45.97
N LEU A 110 -27.68 -6.45 46.66
CA LEU A 110 -28.27 -7.65 46.07
C LEU A 110 -29.68 -7.39 45.53
N ASN A 111 -30.58 -6.81 46.33
CA ASN A 111 -31.93 -6.56 45.85
C ASN A 111 -31.94 -5.56 44.71
N PHE A 112 -31.03 -4.58 44.72
CA PHE A 112 -30.91 -3.63 43.62
C PHE A 112 -30.44 -4.29 42.33
N GLY A 113 -29.41 -5.14 42.40
CA GLY A 113 -28.96 -5.92 41.24
C GLY A 113 -30.04 -6.85 40.70
N LEU A 114 -30.82 -7.51 41.58
CA LEU A 114 -31.96 -8.33 41.17
C LEU A 114 -33.10 -7.49 40.57
N ASP A 115 -33.32 -6.25 41.04
CA ASP A 115 -34.29 -5.33 40.42
C ASP A 115 -33.86 -4.95 39.00
N ILE A 116 -32.58 -4.60 38.81
CA ILE A 116 -32.01 -4.27 37.50
C ILE A 116 -32.12 -5.47 36.56
N ALA A 117 -31.73 -6.67 37.02
CA ALA A 117 -31.79 -7.91 36.23
C ALA A 117 -33.23 -8.25 35.79
N PHE A 118 -34.20 -8.12 36.69
CA PHE A 118 -35.61 -8.36 36.40
C PHE A 118 -36.18 -7.34 35.39
N LEU A 119 -35.79 -6.07 35.51
CA LEU A 119 -36.29 -5.01 34.62
C LEU A 119 -35.89 -5.21 33.16
N VAL A 120 -34.75 -5.86 32.89
CA VAL A 120 -34.32 -6.19 31.52
C VAL A 120 -35.41 -6.99 30.81
N ASP A 121 -35.81 -8.14 31.37
CA ASP A 121 -36.83 -8.99 30.75
C ASP A 121 -38.22 -8.34 30.80
N ALA A 122 -38.56 -7.68 31.92
CA ALA A 122 -39.87 -7.09 32.12
C ALA A 122 -40.15 -5.92 31.17
N ILE A 123 -39.14 -5.11 30.83
CA ILE A 123 -39.26 -4.04 29.86
C ILE A 123 -39.19 -4.60 28.44
N GLN A 124 -38.31 -5.57 28.16
CA GLN A 124 -38.27 -6.24 26.85
C GLN A 124 -39.62 -6.85 26.47
N ALA A 125 -40.34 -7.43 27.44
CA ALA A 125 -41.68 -7.97 27.24
C ALA A 125 -42.73 -6.92 26.81
N MET A 126 -42.48 -5.62 27.00
CA MET A 126 -43.36 -4.56 26.47
C MET A 126 -43.38 -4.52 24.94
N HIS A 127 -42.35 -5.05 24.27
CA HIS A 127 -42.31 -5.17 22.81
C HIS A 127 -43.56 -5.86 22.26
N ASP A 128 -44.01 -6.93 22.94
CA ASP A 128 -45.08 -7.80 22.48
C ASP A 128 -46.49 -7.39 22.96
N ASP A 129 -46.62 -6.40 23.85
CA ASP A 129 -47.89 -5.96 24.41
C ASP A 129 -48.43 -4.73 23.65
N PRO A 130 -49.51 -4.86 22.83
CA PRO A 130 -50.07 -3.75 22.05
C PRO A 130 -50.63 -2.60 22.89
N SER A 131 -50.75 -2.78 24.21
CA SER A 131 -51.18 -1.75 25.15
C SER A 131 -50.03 -1.06 25.88
N ALA A 132 -48.79 -1.56 25.74
CA ALA A 132 -47.63 -0.98 26.37
C ALA A 132 -47.08 0.22 25.57
N PRO A 133 -46.50 1.24 26.24
CA PRO A 133 -45.92 2.40 25.56
C PRO A 133 -44.76 2.08 24.60
N LEU A 134 -44.10 0.93 24.78
CA LEU A 134 -42.94 0.49 24.00
C LEU A 134 -43.27 -0.62 22.99
N PHE A 135 -44.54 -0.82 22.66
CA PHE A 135 -44.97 -1.86 21.73
C PHE A 135 -44.23 -1.79 20.38
N GLY A 136 -43.61 -2.91 19.99
CA GLY A 136 -42.93 -3.06 18.71
C GLY A 136 -41.65 -2.25 18.52
N GLY A 137 -41.06 -1.66 19.58
CA GLY A 137 -39.89 -0.79 19.43
C GLY A 137 -38.70 -1.12 20.31
N LEU A 138 -38.58 -2.36 20.78
CA LEU A 138 -37.38 -2.88 21.42
C LEU A 138 -36.73 -3.95 20.55
N ASN A 139 -35.40 -3.91 20.37
CA ASN A 139 -34.69 -4.85 19.50
C ASN A 139 -34.23 -6.17 20.17
N GLY A 140 -34.67 -6.41 21.42
CA GLY A 140 -34.29 -7.59 22.21
C GLY A 140 -32.89 -7.54 22.83
N ARG A 141 -32.05 -6.53 22.54
CA ARG A 141 -30.72 -6.35 23.16
C ARG A 141 -30.78 -5.39 24.34
N SER A 142 -29.97 -5.65 25.35
CA SER A 142 -29.93 -4.81 26.55
C SER A 142 -28.57 -4.72 27.18
N ALA A 143 -28.23 -3.53 27.70
CA ALA A 143 -27.14 -3.36 28.63
C ALA A 143 -27.65 -3.02 30.04
N VAL A 144 -26.96 -3.56 31.04
CA VAL A 144 -27.08 -3.06 32.41
C VAL A 144 -25.95 -2.09 32.68
N MET A 145 -26.31 -0.94 33.24
CA MET A 145 -25.41 0.16 33.52
C MET A 145 -25.52 0.57 34.97
N GLY A 146 -24.52 1.27 35.50
CA GLY A 146 -24.72 1.96 36.76
C GLY A 146 -23.52 2.72 37.29
N HIS A 147 -23.78 3.61 38.23
CA HIS A 147 -22.77 4.45 38.86
C HIS A 147 -22.48 4.04 40.31
N SER A 148 -21.21 3.95 40.72
CA SER A 148 -20.82 3.70 42.12
C SER A 148 -21.47 2.42 42.66
N MET A 149 -22.22 2.50 43.77
CA MET A 149 -23.08 1.43 44.27
C MET A 149 -23.94 0.77 43.18
N GLY A 150 -24.54 1.57 42.29
CA GLY A 150 -25.37 1.09 41.20
C GLY A 150 -24.58 0.39 40.10
N GLY A 151 -23.32 0.77 39.88
CA GLY A 151 -22.42 0.05 38.97
C GLY A 151 -22.07 -1.32 39.51
N GLY A 152 -21.76 -1.42 40.81
CA GLY A 152 -21.60 -2.71 41.48
C GLY A 152 -22.88 -3.56 41.47
N ALA A 153 -24.06 -2.93 41.60
CA ALA A 153 -25.33 -3.62 41.45
C ALA A 153 -25.60 -4.08 40.00
N ALA A 154 -25.14 -3.35 38.98
CA ALA A 154 -25.20 -3.77 37.59
C ALA A 154 -24.31 -5.00 37.33
N VAL A 155 -23.12 -5.06 37.94
CA VAL A 155 -22.28 -6.28 37.94
C VAL A 155 -23.03 -7.46 38.56
N LEU A 156 -23.69 -7.26 39.72
CA LEU A 156 -24.53 -8.30 40.31
C LEU A 156 -25.67 -8.72 39.35
N ALA A 157 -26.35 -7.75 38.73
CA ALA A 157 -27.46 -8.00 37.80
C ALA A 157 -27.06 -8.89 36.62
N ALA A 158 -25.92 -8.57 35.99
CA ALA A 158 -25.35 -9.35 34.89
C ALA A 158 -25.03 -10.81 35.28
N SER A 159 -24.73 -11.08 36.56
CA SER A 159 -24.53 -12.46 37.04
C SER A 159 -25.83 -13.26 37.25
N PHE A 160 -26.99 -12.60 37.25
CA PHE A 160 -28.30 -13.22 37.51
C PHE A 160 -29.20 -13.35 36.29
N ASN A 161 -28.92 -12.64 35.19
CA ASN A 161 -29.73 -12.69 33.97
C ASN A 161 -28.85 -12.86 32.72
N SER A 162 -29.01 -14.00 32.05
CA SER A 162 -28.29 -14.35 30.81
C SER A 162 -28.83 -13.69 29.54
N ASN A 163 -29.97 -12.99 29.60
CA ASN A 163 -30.53 -12.22 28.48
C ASN A 163 -29.88 -10.83 28.35
N ILE A 164 -29.02 -10.44 29.31
CA ILE A 164 -28.26 -9.18 29.24
C ILE A 164 -27.17 -9.35 28.18
N THR A 165 -27.11 -8.40 27.23
CA THR A 165 -26.17 -8.41 26.11
C THR A 165 -24.82 -7.80 26.50
N ALA A 166 -24.81 -6.76 27.32
CA ALA A 166 -23.60 -6.02 27.66
C ALA A 166 -23.65 -5.42 29.09
N LEU A 167 -22.48 -5.14 29.67
CA LEU A 167 -22.32 -4.50 30.98
C LEU A 167 -21.50 -3.20 30.83
N LEU A 168 -22.00 -2.09 31.37
CA LEU A 168 -21.23 -0.84 31.41
C LEU A 168 -21.22 -0.21 32.82
N GLY A 169 -20.05 -0.17 33.45
CA GLY A 169 -19.87 0.37 34.80
C GLY A 169 -19.30 1.79 34.79
N LEU A 170 -19.94 2.73 35.50
CA LEU A 170 -19.42 4.07 35.75
C LEU A 170 -18.89 4.18 37.18
N ALA A 171 -17.58 4.10 37.35
CA ALA A 171 -16.94 3.97 38.66
C ALA A 171 -17.62 2.92 39.56
N PRO A 172 -17.83 1.67 39.11
CA PRO A 172 -18.55 0.66 39.89
C PRO A 172 -17.86 0.39 41.23
N ALA A 173 -18.65 0.40 42.30
CA ALA A 173 -18.19 0.07 43.64
C ALA A 173 -18.15 -1.45 43.85
N GLU A 174 -17.24 -1.89 44.72
CA GLU A 174 -17.31 -3.22 45.31
C GLU A 174 -18.49 -3.24 46.28
N THR A 175 -19.30 -4.30 46.21
CA THR A 175 -20.59 -4.36 46.91
C THR A 175 -20.63 -5.47 47.96
N ASN A 176 -21.80 -5.66 48.57
CA ASN A 176 -22.08 -6.76 49.48
C ASN A 176 -23.47 -7.30 49.10
N PRO A 177 -23.58 -8.49 48.49
CA PRO A 177 -22.50 -9.44 48.15
C PRO A 177 -21.49 -8.86 47.15
N SER A 178 -20.30 -9.46 47.08
CA SER A 178 -19.14 -8.96 46.33
C SER A 178 -19.40 -8.86 44.83
N ALA A 179 -19.15 -7.69 44.24
CA ALA A 179 -19.23 -7.48 42.78
C ALA A 179 -18.01 -8.13 42.10
N ILE A 180 -16.83 -8.04 42.70
CA ILE A 180 -15.61 -8.71 42.22
C ILE A 180 -15.84 -10.23 42.08
N ASN A 181 -16.46 -10.88 43.06
CA ASN A 181 -16.75 -12.31 42.96
C ASN A 181 -17.84 -12.61 41.92
N ALA A 182 -18.84 -11.73 41.78
CA ALA A 182 -19.89 -11.90 40.79
C ALA A 182 -19.36 -11.76 39.34
N ALA A 183 -18.40 -10.86 39.12
CA ALA A 183 -17.78 -10.59 37.83
C ALA A 183 -17.19 -11.84 37.16
N GLN A 184 -16.71 -12.81 37.94
CA GLN A 184 -16.18 -14.09 37.43
C GLN A 184 -17.17 -14.91 36.60
N ASN A 185 -18.48 -14.69 36.79
CA ASN A 185 -19.52 -15.41 36.06
C ASN A 185 -20.08 -14.59 34.88
N ILE A 186 -19.49 -13.44 34.57
CA ILE A 186 -19.95 -12.54 33.51
C ILE A 186 -19.02 -12.73 32.31
N SER A 187 -19.55 -13.33 31.24
CA SER A 187 -18.84 -13.58 29.98
C SER A 187 -19.27 -12.66 28.84
N ILE A 188 -20.18 -11.72 29.11
CA ILE A 188 -20.70 -10.76 28.12
C ILE A 188 -19.75 -9.57 27.97
N PRO A 189 -19.73 -8.90 26.79
CA PRO A 189 -18.98 -7.67 26.57
C PRO A 189 -19.14 -6.66 27.71
N SER A 190 -18.01 -6.16 28.22
CA SER A 190 -18.00 -5.34 29.43
C SER A 190 -17.09 -4.11 29.32
N LEU A 191 -17.63 -2.92 29.58
CA LEU A 191 -16.90 -1.65 29.61
C LEU A 191 -16.93 -1.01 31.00
N ILE A 192 -15.76 -0.79 31.62
CA ILE A 192 -15.66 -0.22 32.96
C ILE A 192 -14.93 1.12 32.91
N PHE A 193 -15.58 2.18 33.36
CA PHE A 193 -14.97 3.50 33.54
C PHE A 193 -14.54 3.73 34.99
N SER A 194 -13.43 4.43 35.17
CA SER A 194 -13.04 5.12 36.42
C SER A 194 -12.67 6.57 36.14
N GLY A 195 -12.69 7.39 37.19
CA GLY A 195 -11.95 8.64 37.21
C GLY A 195 -10.61 8.40 37.90
N SER A 196 -9.50 8.82 37.30
CA SER A 196 -8.16 8.56 37.88
C SER A 196 -7.92 9.29 39.21
N SER A 197 -8.79 10.23 39.57
CA SER A 197 -8.82 10.98 40.84
C SER A 197 -10.04 10.62 41.71
N ASP A 198 -10.67 9.48 41.46
CA ASP A 198 -11.73 8.93 42.31
C ASP A 198 -11.17 8.44 43.66
N ASP A 199 -11.41 9.22 44.72
CA ASP A 199 -11.06 8.87 46.11
C ASP A 199 -12.25 8.24 46.88
N VAL A 200 -13.43 8.08 46.26
CA VAL A 200 -14.64 7.50 46.89
C VAL A 200 -14.68 5.99 46.66
N THR A 201 -14.46 5.58 45.42
CA THR A 201 -14.24 4.20 45.01
C THR A 201 -12.93 4.12 44.23
N PRO A 202 -11.77 4.12 44.91
CA PRO A 202 -10.48 4.10 44.24
C PRO A 202 -10.31 2.91 43.29
N GLU A 203 -9.78 3.18 42.08
CA GLU A 203 -9.64 2.21 40.98
C GLU A 203 -8.90 0.94 41.37
N GLY A 204 -7.82 1.06 42.14
CA GLY A 204 -7.03 -0.09 42.59
C GLY A 204 -7.74 -1.02 43.58
N THR A 205 -8.88 -0.63 44.15
CA THR A 205 -9.63 -1.44 45.13
C THR A 205 -11.05 -1.78 44.69
N HIS A 206 -11.53 -1.20 43.58
CA HIS A 206 -12.89 -1.37 43.09
C HIS A 206 -12.92 -1.76 41.61
N GLN A 207 -12.70 -0.80 40.71
CA GLN A 207 -12.92 -0.96 39.28
C GLN A 207 -11.92 -1.92 38.63
N ILE A 208 -10.62 -1.81 38.95
CA ILE A 208 -9.59 -2.72 38.42
C ILE A 208 -9.84 -4.16 38.91
N PRO A 209 -10.05 -4.44 40.21
CA PRO A 209 -10.41 -5.79 40.65
C PRO A 209 -11.69 -6.36 40.03
N ILE A 210 -12.70 -5.52 39.76
CA ILE A 210 -13.91 -5.95 39.04
C ILE A 210 -13.54 -6.33 37.59
N TYR A 211 -12.80 -5.47 36.89
CA TYR A 211 -12.35 -5.72 35.52
C TYR A 211 -11.49 -7.00 35.39
N ASP A 212 -10.51 -7.17 36.26
CA ASP A 212 -9.63 -8.34 36.28
C ASP A 212 -10.42 -9.63 36.52
N ALA A 213 -11.45 -9.56 37.38
CA ALA A 213 -12.29 -10.70 37.71
C ALA A 213 -13.32 -11.04 36.63
N LEU A 214 -13.64 -10.14 35.69
CA LEU A 214 -14.58 -10.43 34.61
C LEU A 214 -14.13 -11.67 33.81
N GLY A 215 -15.06 -12.60 33.62
CA GLY A 215 -14.88 -13.79 32.78
C GLY A 215 -15.09 -13.54 31.29
N SER A 216 -15.30 -12.27 30.88
CA SER A 216 -15.46 -11.88 29.49
C SER A 216 -14.13 -11.92 28.76
N GLU A 217 -14.15 -12.44 27.52
CA GLU A 217 -13.04 -12.35 26.57
C GLU A 217 -13.04 -11.01 25.81
N GLU A 218 -14.10 -10.21 25.97
CA GLU A 218 -14.27 -8.88 25.41
C GLU A 218 -14.54 -7.89 26.55
N LYS A 219 -13.48 -7.22 27.02
CA LYS A 219 -13.56 -6.28 28.14
C LYS A 219 -12.56 -5.15 28.02
N THR A 220 -13.04 -3.95 28.31
CA THR A 220 -12.23 -2.73 28.33
C THR A 220 -12.40 -1.99 29.65
N PHE A 221 -11.29 -1.55 30.23
CA PHE A 221 -11.25 -0.64 31.36
C PHE A 221 -10.67 0.70 30.91
N ILE A 222 -11.35 1.80 31.19
CA ILE A 222 -10.95 3.16 30.85
C ILE A 222 -10.84 3.99 32.13
N SER A 223 -9.66 4.53 32.43
CA SER A 223 -9.44 5.51 33.50
C SER A 223 -9.32 6.90 32.91
N ILE A 224 -10.31 7.76 33.19
CA ILE A 224 -10.35 9.14 32.71
C ILE A 224 -9.37 9.98 33.54
N ILE A 225 -8.33 10.48 32.89
CA ILE A 225 -7.22 11.19 33.53
C ILE A 225 -7.73 12.48 34.18
N GLY A 226 -7.51 12.62 35.48
CA GLY A 226 -7.94 13.77 36.26
C GLY A 226 -9.44 13.77 36.60
N GLY A 227 -10.19 12.74 36.19
CA GLY A 227 -11.61 12.59 36.46
C GLY A 227 -11.92 12.21 37.90
N GLY A 228 -13.09 12.62 38.39
CA GLY A 228 -13.60 12.35 39.74
C GLY A 228 -14.64 11.24 39.80
N HIS A 229 -15.07 10.89 41.01
CA HIS A 229 -16.12 9.91 41.24
C HIS A 229 -17.47 10.39 40.74
N CYS A 230 -17.89 11.58 41.18
CA CYS A 230 -19.28 12.01 40.99
C CYS A 230 -19.54 12.63 39.63
N TYR A 231 -18.51 12.83 38.82
CA TYR A 231 -18.56 13.61 37.58
C TYR A 231 -19.28 12.86 36.45
N PHE A 232 -19.52 11.55 36.59
CA PHE A 232 -20.39 10.74 35.73
C PHE A 232 -21.89 11.11 35.77
N ALA A 233 -22.30 11.94 36.74
CA ALA A 233 -23.68 12.42 36.91
C ALA A 233 -23.71 13.95 36.92
N ASN A 234 -24.89 14.56 36.88
CA ASN A 234 -25.05 15.98 37.20
C ASN A 234 -24.78 16.25 38.69
N PHE A 235 -24.52 17.52 39.01
CA PHE A 235 -24.18 17.93 40.38
C PHE A 235 -25.21 17.41 41.40
N ASN A 236 -24.73 16.66 42.39
CA ASN A 236 -25.54 16.13 43.46
C ASN A 236 -24.84 16.38 44.80
N PHE A 237 -25.47 17.17 45.66
CA PHE A 237 -24.87 17.58 46.93
C PHE A 237 -24.35 16.39 47.77
N ASN A 238 -25.07 15.27 47.81
CA ASN A 238 -24.67 14.12 48.61
C ASN A 238 -23.44 13.42 48.04
N CYS A 239 -23.40 13.24 46.71
CA CYS A 239 -22.23 12.67 46.04
C CYS A 239 -21.01 13.59 46.19
N ASN A 240 -21.17 14.87 45.84
CA ASN A 240 -20.10 15.86 45.91
C ASN A 240 -19.59 16.09 47.34
N LEU A 241 -20.43 15.91 48.37
CA LEU A 241 -19.98 15.94 49.77
C LEU A 241 -19.10 14.73 50.12
N GLY A 242 -19.40 13.55 49.59
CA GLY A 242 -18.54 12.37 49.71
C GLY A 242 -17.22 12.55 48.96
N GLU A 243 -17.27 13.19 47.80
CA GLU A 243 -16.11 13.56 46.98
C GLU A 243 -15.31 14.74 47.56
N ALA A 244 -15.85 15.55 48.48
CA ALA A 244 -15.10 16.63 49.13
C ALA A 244 -13.95 16.15 50.04
N GLY A 245 -13.91 14.85 50.35
CA GLY A 245 -12.76 14.19 50.96
C GLY A 245 -11.63 13.86 49.98
N SER A 246 -11.89 13.94 48.67
CA SER A 246 -10.87 13.80 47.63
C SER A 246 -9.87 14.94 47.76
N SER A 247 -8.59 14.62 47.63
CA SER A 247 -7.49 15.50 48.04
C SER A 247 -7.25 16.72 47.13
N GLY A 248 -8.25 17.11 46.33
CA GLY A 248 -8.15 18.20 45.34
C GLY A 248 -7.46 17.78 44.04
N ASN A 249 -7.42 16.47 43.76
CA ASN A 249 -6.71 15.92 42.60
C ASN A 249 -7.54 15.91 41.32
N ILE A 250 -8.85 16.16 41.39
CA ILE A 250 -9.70 16.26 40.18
C ILE A 250 -9.25 17.49 39.39
N THR A 251 -8.72 17.28 38.18
CA THR A 251 -8.14 18.34 37.34
C THR A 251 -8.99 18.71 36.13
N ILE A 252 -9.97 17.87 35.77
CA ILE A 252 -10.91 18.16 34.68
C ILE A 252 -12.26 18.62 35.24
N THR A 253 -13.06 19.24 34.39
CA THR A 253 -14.44 19.62 34.69
C THR A 253 -15.38 18.43 34.57
N ARG A 254 -16.61 18.61 35.07
CA ARG A 254 -17.67 17.61 34.97
C ARG A 254 -18.05 17.34 33.52
N ASP A 255 -18.23 18.41 32.75
CA ASP A 255 -18.61 18.34 31.35
C ASP A 255 -17.53 17.61 30.54
N GLU A 256 -16.25 17.89 30.76
CA GLU A 256 -15.14 17.18 30.11
C GLU A 256 -15.14 15.66 30.42
N GLN A 257 -15.45 15.26 31.66
CA GLN A 257 -15.54 13.85 32.01
C GLN A 257 -16.76 13.17 31.40
N GLN A 258 -17.90 13.87 31.35
CA GLN A 258 -19.13 13.34 30.74
C GLN A 258 -18.95 13.17 29.23
N GLU A 259 -18.45 14.19 28.54
CA GLU A 259 -18.11 14.14 27.12
C GLU A 259 -17.13 12.99 26.83
N THR A 260 -16.09 12.84 27.66
CA THR A 260 -15.17 11.69 27.52
C THR A 260 -15.88 10.36 27.71
N THR A 261 -16.75 10.23 28.71
CA THR A 261 -17.51 8.99 28.92
C THR A 261 -18.39 8.68 27.72
N GLU A 262 -19.07 9.69 27.17
CA GLU A 262 -19.99 9.57 26.04
C GLU A 262 -19.27 9.21 24.74
N ASP A 263 -18.12 9.82 24.46
CA ASP A 263 -17.29 9.54 23.28
C ASP A 263 -16.83 8.08 23.19
N PHE A 264 -16.62 7.43 24.34
CA PHE A 264 -16.22 6.01 24.39
C PHE A 264 -17.42 5.07 24.54
N ALA A 265 -18.40 5.43 25.37
CA ALA A 265 -19.55 4.57 25.63
C ALA A 265 -20.47 4.42 24.41
N THR A 266 -20.65 5.49 23.63
CA THR A 266 -21.57 5.50 22.48
C THR A 266 -21.15 4.52 21.39
N PRO A 267 -19.95 4.64 20.78
CA PRO A 267 -19.54 3.71 19.73
C PRO A 267 -19.45 2.26 20.22
N TRP A 268 -19.07 2.06 21.49
CA TRP A 268 -19.06 0.73 22.11
C TRP A 268 -20.48 0.12 22.22
N LEU A 269 -21.45 0.89 22.71
CA LEU A 269 -22.84 0.44 22.81
C LEU A 269 -23.47 0.25 21.41
N ASP A 270 -23.15 1.10 20.44
CA ASP A 270 -23.67 1.02 19.08
C ASP A 270 -23.24 -0.29 18.41
N TYR A 271 -21.98 -0.70 18.60
CA TYR A 271 -21.49 -1.98 18.11
C TYR A 271 -22.25 -3.17 18.73
N PHE A 272 -22.30 -3.27 20.06
CA PHE A 272 -22.87 -4.45 20.73
C PHE A 272 -24.40 -4.50 20.66
N LEU A 273 -25.08 -3.34 20.64
CA LEU A 273 -26.53 -3.28 20.81
C LEU A 273 -27.30 -2.87 19.54
N ARG A 274 -26.63 -2.29 18.53
CA ARG A 274 -27.29 -1.73 17.34
C ARG A 274 -26.73 -2.25 16.00
N ASP A 275 -25.78 -3.17 16.03
CA ASP A 275 -25.15 -3.75 14.83
C ASP A 275 -24.44 -2.70 13.95
N GLU A 276 -23.96 -1.61 14.55
CA GLU A 276 -23.18 -0.59 13.83
C GLU A 276 -21.70 -0.97 13.80
N CYS A 277 -21.30 -1.72 12.77
CA CYS A 277 -19.97 -2.35 12.70
C CYS A 277 -18.80 -1.35 12.70
N GLU A 278 -18.94 -0.23 12.02
CA GLU A 278 -17.93 0.85 11.97
C GLU A 278 -17.67 1.49 13.35
N SER A 279 -18.62 1.37 14.28
CA SER A 279 -18.49 1.96 15.61
C SER A 279 -17.39 1.30 16.44
N MET A 280 -17.05 0.03 16.19
CA MET A 280 -15.89 -0.60 16.84
C MET A 280 -14.56 0.02 16.38
N ILE A 281 -14.45 0.40 15.11
CA ILE A 281 -13.26 1.08 14.58
C ILE A 281 -13.11 2.44 15.28
N ILE A 282 -14.19 3.22 15.36
CA ILE A 282 -14.20 4.52 16.07
C ILE A 282 -13.79 4.35 17.53
N PHE A 283 -14.31 3.32 18.21
CA PHE A 283 -13.97 3.04 19.60
C PHE A 283 -12.47 2.73 19.79
N ARG A 284 -11.92 1.81 19.00
CA ARG A 284 -10.51 1.40 19.08
C ARG A 284 -9.56 2.52 18.68
N ASP A 285 -9.86 3.25 17.60
CA ASP A 285 -9.10 4.44 17.20
C ASP A 285 -9.07 5.48 18.33
N SER A 286 -10.21 5.69 19.01
CA SER A 286 -10.30 6.61 20.13
C SER A 286 -9.48 6.13 21.34
N LEU A 287 -9.45 4.81 21.61
CA LEU A 287 -8.64 4.25 22.71
C LEU A 287 -7.16 4.51 22.48
N GLU A 288 -6.68 4.28 21.26
CA GLU A 288 -5.26 4.40 20.92
C GLU A 288 -4.77 5.85 20.80
N THR A 289 -5.64 6.76 20.37
CA THR A 289 -5.25 8.15 20.05
C THR A 289 -5.57 9.18 21.13
N SER A 290 -6.46 8.88 22.07
CA SER A 290 -6.93 9.84 23.07
C SER A 290 -5.92 10.07 24.20
N GLU A 291 -5.51 11.32 24.41
CA GLU A 291 -4.69 11.73 25.56
C GLU A 291 -5.49 11.91 26.87
N ARG A 292 -6.83 11.74 26.83
CA ARG A 292 -7.73 11.98 27.98
C ARG A 292 -7.82 10.80 28.94
N ILE A 293 -7.33 9.63 28.53
CA ILE A 293 -7.54 8.36 29.24
C ILE A 293 -6.26 7.55 29.36
N THR A 294 -6.25 6.61 30.29
CA THR A 294 -5.48 5.37 30.17
C THR A 294 -6.45 4.20 30.06
N PHE A 295 -6.04 3.09 29.46
CA PHE A 295 -6.92 1.92 29.31
C PHE A 295 -6.20 0.59 29.45
N MET A 296 -6.99 -0.45 29.73
CA MET A 296 -6.62 -1.85 29.58
C MET A 296 -7.69 -2.53 28.74
N GLU A 297 -7.29 -3.35 27.79
CA GLU A 297 -8.21 -4.04 26.89
C GLU A 297 -7.82 -5.50 26.75
N GLN A 298 -8.86 -6.34 26.72
CA GLN A 298 -8.81 -7.69 26.23
C GLN A 298 -9.95 -7.81 25.22
N SER A 299 -9.61 -8.02 23.96
CA SER A 299 -10.59 -8.16 22.88
C SER A 299 -10.31 -9.43 22.08
N ILE A 300 -11.38 -10.04 21.58
CA ILE A 300 -11.31 -11.14 20.62
C ILE A 300 -11.72 -10.70 19.21
N ILE A 301 -12.19 -9.46 19.06
CA ILE A 301 -12.69 -8.91 17.80
C ILE A 301 -11.49 -8.47 16.97
N ASP A 302 -11.17 -9.25 15.94
CA ASP A 302 -10.11 -8.95 15.00
C ASP A 302 -10.42 -9.60 13.64
N ASP A 303 -9.62 -9.29 12.62
CA ASP A 303 -9.67 -10.05 11.39
C ASP A 303 -9.21 -11.49 11.65
N PRO A 304 -9.95 -12.51 11.15
CA PRO A 304 -9.62 -13.88 11.48
C PRO A 304 -8.32 -14.32 10.82
N GLU A 305 -7.44 -14.96 11.58
CA GLU A 305 -6.19 -15.51 11.05
C GLU A 305 -6.38 -16.98 10.65
N ILE A 306 -5.87 -17.37 9.47
CA ILE A 306 -5.83 -18.77 9.03
C ILE A 306 -4.47 -19.37 9.36
N THR A 307 -4.48 -20.47 10.10
CA THR A 307 -3.30 -21.28 10.40
C THR A 307 -3.42 -22.67 9.78
N HIS A 308 -2.28 -23.28 9.45
CA HIS A 308 -2.23 -24.63 8.90
C HIS A 308 -1.82 -25.64 9.98
N GLU A 309 -2.70 -26.61 10.24
CA GLU A 309 -2.49 -27.69 11.20
C GLU A 309 -2.70 -29.07 10.54
N GLY A 310 -1.60 -29.75 10.22
CA GLY A 310 -1.64 -31.10 9.66
C GLY A 310 -2.13 -31.14 8.22
N ASP A 311 -3.40 -31.52 8.02
CA ASP A 311 -4.07 -31.53 6.70
C ASP A 311 -5.22 -30.50 6.67
N SER A 312 -5.33 -29.62 7.67
CA SER A 312 -6.45 -28.70 7.84
C SER A 312 -6.01 -27.25 7.96
N LEU A 313 -6.87 -26.35 7.51
CA LEU A 313 -6.79 -24.92 7.81
C LEU A 313 -7.70 -24.63 9.00
N VAL A 314 -7.22 -23.83 9.94
CA VAL A 314 -7.89 -23.50 11.20
C VAL A 314 -7.91 -21.99 11.36
N SER A 315 -9.11 -21.43 11.48
CA SER A 315 -9.34 -20.02 11.76
C SER A 315 -9.14 -19.72 13.26
N SER A 316 -8.85 -18.46 13.60
CA SER A 316 -8.94 -17.98 14.98
C SER A 316 -10.34 -18.23 15.60
N PRO A 317 -10.46 -18.29 16.94
CA PRO A 317 -11.75 -18.50 17.60
C PRO A 317 -12.74 -17.35 17.32
N ALA A 318 -13.97 -17.70 16.95
CA ALA A 318 -15.09 -16.81 16.68
C ALA A 318 -16.42 -17.54 16.92
N ALA A 319 -17.55 -16.84 16.85
CA ALA A 319 -18.86 -17.43 17.09
C ALA A 319 -19.42 -18.17 15.87
N THR A 320 -19.17 -17.64 14.67
CA THR A 320 -19.59 -18.26 13.41
C THR A 320 -18.46 -18.23 12.38
N TYR A 321 -18.58 -19.10 11.37
CA TYR A 321 -17.58 -19.27 10.31
C TYR A 321 -18.28 -19.48 8.97
N GLN A 322 -17.70 -18.96 7.90
CA GLN A 322 -18.01 -19.33 6.53
C GLN A 322 -16.72 -19.28 5.70
N TRP A 323 -16.31 -20.41 5.12
CA TRP A 323 -15.11 -20.48 4.30
C TRP A 323 -15.39 -20.25 2.81
N TYR A 324 -14.39 -19.70 2.13
CA TYR A 324 -14.40 -19.41 0.70
C TYR A 324 -13.14 -19.96 0.04
N LEU A 325 -13.23 -20.33 -1.23
CA LEU A 325 -12.12 -20.67 -2.13
C LEU A 325 -12.16 -19.72 -3.32
N ASP A 326 -11.11 -18.94 -3.53
CA ASP A 326 -10.98 -17.94 -4.60
C ASP A 326 -12.21 -16.99 -4.66
N GLY A 327 -12.70 -16.61 -3.48
CA GLY A 327 -13.88 -15.75 -3.31
C GLY A 327 -15.23 -16.43 -3.56
N GLN A 328 -15.29 -17.74 -3.80
CA GLN A 328 -16.52 -18.52 -3.90
C GLN A 328 -16.83 -19.25 -2.59
N ILE A 329 -18.10 -19.22 -2.16
CA ILE A 329 -18.54 -19.93 -0.95
C ILE A 329 -18.24 -21.43 -1.09
N ILE A 330 -17.63 -22.00 -0.05
CA ILE A 330 -17.56 -23.45 0.12
C ILE A 330 -18.79 -23.87 0.93
N GLU A 331 -19.74 -24.52 0.25
CA GLU A 331 -20.99 -24.98 0.86
C GLU A 331 -20.72 -25.87 2.10
N ASP A 332 -21.50 -25.66 3.15
CA ASP A 332 -21.43 -26.35 4.45
C ASP A 332 -20.12 -26.16 5.25
N ALA A 333 -19.16 -25.36 4.76
CA ALA A 333 -17.91 -25.04 5.46
C ALA A 333 -18.12 -23.95 6.53
N VAL A 334 -18.88 -24.30 7.58
CA VAL A 334 -19.31 -23.38 8.66
C VAL A 334 -18.68 -23.67 10.02
N HIS A 335 -17.52 -24.33 10.02
CA HIS A 335 -16.79 -24.69 11.23
C HIS A 335 -15.45 -23.97 11.26
N GLN A 336 -14.85 -23.85 12.46
CA GLN A 336 -13.54 -23.20 12.65
C GLN A 336 -12.43 -23.78 11.77
N SER A 337 -12.53 -25.06 11.39
CA SER A 337 -11.52 -25.73 10.57
C SER A 337 -12.12 -26.37 9.33
N ILE A 338 -11.35 -26.39 8.25
CA ILE A 338 -11.65 -27.12 7.02
C ILE A 338 -10.48 -28.01 6.61
N THR A 339 -10.76 -29.07 5.85
CA THR A 339 -9.75 -29.84 5.12
C THR A 339 -9.83 -29.45 3.65
N PRO A 340 -8.94 -28.59 3.15
CA PRO A 340 -8.93 -28.17 1.75
C PRO A 340 -8.98 -29.34 0.77
N GLN A 341 -9.82 -29.24 -0.27
CA GLN A 341 -9.96 -30.28 -1.31
C GLN A 341 -9.34 -29.87 -2.66
N GLU A 342 -9.21 -28.57 -2.87
CA GLU A 342 -8.72 -27.97 -4.11
C GLU A 342 -7.60 -26.97 -3.78
N ASN A 343 -6.71 -26.74 -4.75
CA ASN A 343 -5.69 -25.70 -4.62
C ASN A 343 -6.32 -24.34 -4.86
N GLY A 344 -5.78 -23.31 -4.23
CA GLY A 344 -6.20 -21.92 -4.40
C GLY A 344 -6.12 -21.15 -3.09
N HIS A 345 -6.78 -19.99 -3.06
CA HIS A 345 -6.74 -19.08 -1.93
C HIS A 345 -7.98 -19.25 -1.06
N TYR A 346 -7.77 -19.67 0.18
CA TYR A 346 -8.83 -19.84 1.16
C TYR A 346 -8.98 -18.58 2.00
N THR A 347 -10.20 -18.07 2.13
CA THR A 347 -10.54 -17.05 3.14
C THR A 347 -11.63 -17.57 4.06
N VAL A 348 -11.74 -16.98 5.24
CA VAL A 348 -12.80 -17.28 6.20
C VAL A 348 -13.44 -15.99 6.68
N GLU A 349 -14.76 -15.92 6.59
CA GLU A 349 -15.58 -14.88 7.19
C GLU A 349 -16.06 -15.37 8.56
N VAL A 350 -15.98 -14.49 9.56
CA VAL A 350 -16.42 -14.79 10.92
C VAL A 350 -17.30 -13.68 11.49
N THR A 351 -18.11 -14.04 12.48
CA THR A 351 -18.77 -13.08 13.38
C THR A 351 -18.49 -13.43 14.84
N TYR A 352 -18.51 -12.42 15.71
CA TYR A 352 -18.19 -12.57 17.13
C TYR A 352 -19.43 -12.47 18.04
N PHE A 353 -20.00 -11.27 18.15
CA PHE A 353 -21.10 -11.00 19.09
C PHE A 353 -22.41 -10.62 18.40
N ASN A 354 -22.31 -10.16 17.17
CA ASN A 354 -23.35 -9.47 16.43
C ASN A 354 -23.25 -9.83 14.94
N ASP A 355 -23.99 -9.14 14.08
CA ASP A 355 -24.01 -9.44 12.64
C ASP A 355 -22.82 -8.83 11.86
N CYS A 356 -21.83 -8.26 12.56
CA CYS A 356 -20.64 -7.71 11.94
C CYS A 356 -19.68 -8.79 11.47
N VAL A 357 -19.31 -8.71 10.20
CA VAL A 357 -18.48 -9.69 9.51
C VAL A 357 -17.03 -9.23 9.43
N TYR A 358 -16.11 -10.15 9.68
CA TYR A 358 -14.67 -9.96 9.58
C TYR A 358 -14.12 -11.03 8.64
N LEU A 359 -13.23 -10.66 7.73
CA LEU A 359 -12.72 -11.54 6.68
C LEU A 359 -11.21 -11.70 6.83
N SER A 360 -10.74 -12.95 6.73
CA SER A 360 -9.30 -13.21 6.79
C SER A 360 -8.58 -12.69 5.56
N GLU A 361 -7.27 -12.46 5.71
CA GLU A 361 -6.37 -12.44 4.57
C GLU A 361 -6.43 -13.79 3.81
N PRO A 362 -6.24 -13.79 2.47
CA PRO A 362 -6.21 -15.01 1.68
C PRO A 362 -5.05 -15.95 2.07
N TYR A 363 -5.37 -17.21 2.38
CA TYR A 363 -4.39 -18.25 2.67
C TYR A 363 -4.17 -19.16 1.44
N PRO A 364 -2.96 -19.21 0.85
CA PRO A 364 -2.70 -20.08 -0.29
C PRO A 364 -2.59 -21.55 0.15
N TRP A 365 -3.33 -22.43 -0.52
CA TRP A 365 -3.28 -23.87 -0.31
C TRP A 365 -2.93 -24.63 -1.59
N GLY A 366 -1.97 -25.55 -1.49
CA GLY A 366 -1.58 -26.43 -2.60
C GLY A 366 -0.81 -25.73 -3.73
N GLU A 367 -0.56 -24.43 -3.61
CA GLU A 367 0.38 -23.69 -4.45
C GLU A 367 1.80 -23.83 -3.89
N SER A 368 2.73 -24.25 -4.74
CA SER A 368 4.14 -24.35 -4.36
C SER A 368 4.74 -22.96 -4.46
N LEU A 369 4.94 -22.30 -3.32
CA LEU A 369 5.78 -21.12 -3.26
C LEU A 369 7.25 -21.55 -3.35
N PHE A 370 8.00 -20.86 -4.19
CA PHE A 370 9.43 -21.03 -4.40
C PHE A 370 10.19 -19.85 -3.84
N SER A 371 11.31 -20.12 -3.17
CA SER A 371 12.23 -19.09 -2.74
C SER A 371 13.02 -18.59 -3.95
N VAL A 372 12.78 -17.34 -4.36
CA VAL A 372 13.43 -16.69 -5.49
C VAL A 372 14.27 -15.53 -5.00
N THR A 373 15.59 -15.70 -5.03
CA THR A 373 16.54 -14.65 -4.63
C THR A 373 17.06 -13.91 -5.85
N PHE A 374 16.80 -12.61 -5.93
CA PHE A 374 17.35 -11.72 -6.94
C PHE A 374 18.64 -11.12 -6.42
N HIS A 375 19.72 -11.29 -7.18
CA HIS A 375 20.99 -10.60 -7.02
C HIS A 375 21.16 -9.60 -8.15
N VAL A 376 21.62 -8.40 -7.83
CA VAL A 376 22.03 -7.42 -8.82
C VAL A 376 23.43 -6.90 -8.50
N ASP A 377 24.35 -7.10 -9.45
CA ASP A 377 25.70 -6.55 -9.41
C ASP A 377 25.70 -5.12 -9.98
N ILE A 378 26.08 -4.14 -9.16
CA ILE A 378 26.17 -2.74 -9.59
C ILE A 378 27.59 -2.28 -9.94
N SER A 379 28.61 -3.14 -9.81
CA SER A 379 30.02 -2.74 -9.89
C SER A 379 30.38 -2.01 -11.18
N ASP A 380 29.90 -2.48 -12.33
CA ASP A 380 30.16 -1.81 -13.62
C ASP A 380 29.39 -0.50 -13.78
N ALA A 381 28.15 -0.41 -13.25
CA ALA A 381 27.41 0.84 -13.24
C ALA A 381 28.08 1.91 -12.36
N VAL A 382 28.70 1.51 -11.25
CA VAL A 382 29.46 2.40 -10.39
C VAL A 382 30.79 2.81 -11.02
N ALA A 383 31.53 1.85 -11.57
CA ALA A 383 32.86 2.10 -12.14
C ALA A 383 32.81 2.88 -13.46
N PHE A 384 31.86 2.55 -14.33
CA PHE A 384 31.85 2.99 -15.74
C PHE A 384 30.50 3.47 -16.26
N GLY A 385 29.43 3.40 -15.45
CA GLY A 385 28.06 3.59 -15.93
C GLY A 385 27.25 4.65 -15.19
N GLN A 386 25.94 4.40 -15.11
CA GLN A 386 24.94 5.35 -14.62
C GLN A 386 25.00 5.64 -13.12
N LEU A 387 25.61 4.75 -12.33
CA LEU A 387 25.71 4.87 -10.88
C LEU A 387 27.09 5.42 -10.43
N GLN A 388 27.78 6.18 -11.28
CA GLN A 388 29.02 6.86 -10.89
C GLN A 388 28.78 7.77 -9.69
N GLY A 389 29.49 7.48 -8.58
CA GLY A 389 29.33 8.20 -7.32
C GLY A 389 28.35 7.58 -6.33
N PHE A 390 27.86 6.36 -6.61
CA PHE A 390 27.08 5.60 -5.65
C PHE A 390 27.82 5.41 -4.33
N ASP A 391 27.12 5.73 -3.25
CA ASP A 391 27.56 5.56 -1.87
C ASP A 391 26.47 4.73 -1.16
N PRO A 392 26.77 3.49 -0.72
CA PRO A 392 25.80 2.61 -0.09
C PRO A 392 25.28 3.12 1.27
N ASP A 393 25.94 4.10 1.89
CA ASP A 393 25.45 4.74 3.12
C ASP A 393 24.42 5.86 2.84
N GLU A 394 24.37 6.37 1.61
CA GLU A 394 23.49 7.48 1.21
C GLU A 394 22.44 7.09 0.16
N HIS A 395 22.72 6.05 -0.65
CA HIS A 395 21.94 5.65 -1.80
C HIS A 395 21.49 4.19 -1.71
N HIS A 396 20.35 3.90 -2.33
CA HIS A 396 19.69 2.61 -2.24
C HIS A 396 19.47 1.99 -3.62
N ILE A 397 19.39 0.67 -3.64
CA ILE A 397 18.95 -0.12 -4.78
C ILE A 397 17.61 -0.74 -4.46
N PHE A 398 16.68 -0.66 -5.40
CA PHE A 398 15.33 -1.21 -5.28
C PHE A 398 15.04 -2.19 -6.41
N ILE A 399 14.14 -3.12 -6.14
CA ILE A 399 13.53 -3.99 -7.14
C ILE A 399 12.00 -3.84 -7.07
N THR A 400 11.35 -3.73 -8.22
CA THR A 400 9.87 -3.77 -8.31
C THR A 400 9.45 -4.48 -9.59
N GLY A 401 8.22 -4.99 -9.61
CA GLY A 401 7.67 -5.71 -10.74
C GLY A 401 6.29 -6.29 -10.44
N SER A 402 5.88 -7.26 -11.26
CA SER A 402 4.63 -7.99 -11.06
C SER A 402 4.55 -8.73 -9.71
N MET A 403 5.69 -9.05 -9.08
CA MET A 403 5.71 -9.69 -7.76
C MET A 403 5.48 -8.73 -6.59
N THR A 404 5.45 -7.42 -6.85
CA THR A 404 5.19 -6.37 -5.87
C THR A 404 4.00 -5.51 -6.30
N ASP A 405 3.15 -6.02 -7.19
CA ASP A 405 2.05 -5.28 -7.84
C ASP A 405 2.47 -3.92 -8.42
N TRP A 406 3.71 -3.83 -8.91
CA TRP A 406 4.31 -2.59 -9.41
C TRP A 406 4.29 -1.43 -8.39
N ALA A 407 4.51 -1.74 -7.11
CA ALA A 407 4.76 -0.72 -6.09
C ALA A 407 5.85 0.27 -6.53
N GLU A 408 5.65 1.57 -6.26
CA GLU A 408 6.59 2.62 -6.67
C GLU A 408 7.94 2.43 -5.96
N PRO A 409 9.09 2.42 -6.68
CA PRO A 409 10.40 2.26 -6.06
C PRO A 409 10.64 3.27 -4.94
N GLY A 410 10.99 2.79 -3.74
CA GLY A 410 11.24 3.62 -2.56
C GLY A 410 9.99 4.06 -1.78
N SER A 411 8.78 3.70 -2.23
CA SER A 411 7.55 3.94 -1.44
C SER A 411 7.40 2.97 -0.26
N ASP A 412 7.94 1.77 -0.38
CA ASP A 412 7.93 0.72 0.63
C ASP A 412 9.37 0.41 1.09
N PRO A 413 9.71 0.68 2.38
CA PRO A 413 11.01 0.34 2.96
C PRO A 413 11.35 -1.16 2.87
N GLU A 414 10.35 -2.05 2.83
CA GLU A 414 10.57 -3.48 2.72
C GLU A 414 11.05 -3.91 1.33
N LEU A 415 11.00 -3.05 0.31
CA LEU A 415 11.46 -3.37 -1.05
C LEU A 415 12.89 -2.90 -1.35
N VAL A 416 13.57 -2.30 -0.37
CA VAL A 416 15.01 -2.00 -0.46
C VAL A 416 15.80 -3.30 -0.53
N MET A 417 16.73 -3.38 -1.48
CA MET A 417 17.65 -4.51 -1.61
C MET A 417 18.81 -4.39 -0.62
N GLU A 418 19.26 -5.52 -0.09
CA GLU A 418 20.32 -5.57 0.92
C GLU A 418 21.69 -5.86 0.29
N MET A 419 22.72 -5.11 0.67
CA MET A 419 24.08 -5.35 0.20
C MET A 419 24.62 -6.67 0.76
N VAL A 420 25.06 -7.58 -0.12
CA VAL A 420 25.56 -8.92 0.23
C VAL A 420 27.09 -8.98 0.23
N SER A 421 27.74 -8.15 -0.58
CA SER A 421 29.20 -8.09 -0.69
C SER A 421 29.68 -6.67 -0.96
N GLU A 422 30.81 -6.30 -0.35
CA GLU A 422 31.49 -5.02 -0.59
C GLU A 422 32.32 -5.03 -1.90
N ASP A 423 32.66 -6.21 -2.43
CA ASP A 423 33.43 -6.42 -3.68
C ASP A 423 33.16 -7.84 -4.25
N PRO A 424 32.41 -8.02 -5.36
CA PRO A 424 31.67 -7.00 -6.15
C PRO A 424 30.43 -6.49 -5.40
N SER A 425 29.99 -5.26 -5.69
CA SER A 425 28.87 -4.57 -5.03
C SER A 425 27.52 -5.21 -5.41
N ILE A 426 27.24 -6.36 -4.81
CA ILE A 426 26.03 -7.15 -5.07
C ILE A 426 24.97 -6.82 -4.04
N PHE A 427 23.76 -6.55 -4.52
CA PHE A 427 22.56 -6.34 -3.72
C PHE A 427 21.59 -7.51 -3.90
N SER A 428 20.85 -7.87 -2.85
CA SER A 428 19.91 -9.00 -2.90
C SER A 428 18.52 -8.70 -2.35
N LYS A 429 17.54 -9.43 -2.87
CA LYS A 429 16.21 -9.54 -2.29
C LYS A 429 15.63 -10.93 -2.55
N THR A 430 14.98 -11.52 -1.56
CA THR A 430 14.31 -12.83 -1.71
C THR A 430 12.81 -12.65 -1.61
N PHE A 431 12.08 -13.25 -2.55
CA PHE A 431 10.62 -13.33 -2.55
C PHE A 431 10.19 -14.80 -2.49
N MET A 432 9.01 -15.04 -1.92
CA MET A 432 8.31 -16.33 -2.02
C MET A 432 7.30 -16.21 -3.16
N LEU A 433 7.59 -16.81 -4.32
CA LEU A 433 6.81 -16.64 -5.55
C LEU A 433 6.17 -17.95 -5.98
N GLU A 434 4.97 -17.89 -6.55
CA GLU A 434 4.36 -19.04 -7.22
C GLU A 434 5.12 -19.42 -8.51
N ALA A 435 4.83 -20.61 -9.06
CA ALA A 435 5.29 -20.92 -10.41
C ALA A 435 4.60 -20.01 -11.43
N GLY A 436 5.37 -19.26 -12.20
CA GLY A 436 4.80 -18.30 -13.13
C GLY A 436 5.86 -17.43 -13.81
N VAL A 437 5.40 -16.58 -14.72
CA VAL A 437 6.26 -15.62 -15.41
C VAL A 437 6.13 -14.26 -14.73
N TYR A 438 7.24 -13.72 -14.23
CA TYR A 438 7.28 -12.44 -13.53
C TYR A 438 8.09 -11.43 -14.33
N GLN A 439 7.57 -10.20 -14.42
CA GLN A 439 8.28 -9.06 -14.97
C GLN A 439 8.78 -8.14 -13.87
N TYR A 440 9.99 -7.61 -14.01
CA TYR A 440 10.63 -6.81 -12.95
C TYR A 440 11.73 -5.89 -13.49
N LYS A 441 12.21 -4.97 -12.65
CA LYS A 441 13.33 -4.06 -12.90
C LYS A 441 14.02 -3.58 -11.63
N TYR A 442 15.25 -3.09 -11.81
CA TYR A 442 16.03 -2.45 -10.75
C TYR A 442 16.02 -0.92 -10.84
N PHE A 443 16.13 -0.26 -9.69
CA PHE A 443 16.08 1.20 -9.56
C PHE A 443 17.12 1.68 -8.55
N SER A 444 17.55 2.93 -8.67
CA SER A 444 18.38 3.61 -7.67
C SER A 444 17.97 5.07 -7.51
N ASP A 445 17.88 5.51 -6.27
CA ASP A 445 17.59 6.91 -5.88
C ASP A 445 18.68 7.89 -6.32
N LEU A 446 19.92 7.43 -6.51
CA LEU A 446 21.03 8.24 -7.05
C LEU A 446 20.70 8.86 -8.42
N ILE A 447 20.02 8.10 -9.28
CA ILE A 447 19.71 8.53 -10.66
C ILE A 447 18.29 9.06 -10.83
N GLY A 448 17.47 8.98 -9.79
CA GLY A 448 16.13 9.56 -9.72
C GLY A 448 15.24 8.90 -8.67
N GLU A 449 14.30 9.64 -8.10
CA GLU A 449 13.31 9.07 -7.19
C GLU A 449 12.23 8.28 -7.95
N GLY A 450 11.71 7.22 -7.31
CA GLY A 450 10.65 6.39 -7.88
C GLY A 450 11.01 5.82 -9.25
N TRP A 451 10.06 5.91 -10.19
CA TRP A 451 10.23 5.40 -11.55
C TRP A 451 11.34 6.10 -12.35
N ALA A 452 11.73 7.32 -11.97
CA ALA A 452 12.80 8.05 -12.66
C ALA A 452 14.18 7.42 -12.41
N GLY A 453 14.33 6.66 -11.32
CA GLY A 453 15.56 5.97 -10.93
C GLY A 453 15.82 4.64 -11.64
N GLY A 454 15.02 4.28 -12.64
CA GLY A 454 15.09 2.97 -13.27
C GLY A 454 16.38 2.76 -14.06
N GLU A 455 16.87 1.52 -14.05
CA GLU A 455 18.04 1.09 -14.83
C GLU A 455 17.94 1.40 -16.33
N TRP A 456 16.72 1.52 -16.86
CA TRP A 456 16.38 2.19 -18.12
C TRP A 456 14.91 2.64 -18.15
N TRP A 457 14.62 3.59 -19.05
CA TRP A 457 13.29 4.15 -19.25
C TRP A 457 12.38 3.24 -20.08
N GLY A 458 11.15 3.02 -19.59
CA GLY A 458 10.08 2.33 -20.33
C GLY A 458 10.37 0.86 -20.66
N ASP A 459 9.57 0.25 -21.52
CA ASP A 459 9.68 -1.18 -21.86
C ASP A 459 10.95 -1.55 -22.66
N PRO A 460 11.39 -2.82 -22.63
CA PRO A 460 10.81 -3.94 -21.88
C PRO A 460 11.30 -3.99 -20.42
N SER A 461 10.51 -4.63 -19.56
CA SER A 461 10.96 -5.10 -18.25
C SER A 461 11.72 -6.41 -18.38
N ARG A 462 12.54 -6.77 -17.38
CA ARG A 462 13.13 -8.12 -17.29
C ARG A 462 12.02 -9.13 -17.07
N GLU A 463 12.26 -10.38 -17.46
CA GLU A 463 11.29 -11.47 -17.31
C GLU A 463 11.99 -12.73 -16.79
N ILE A 464 11.40 -13.39 -15.79
CA ILE A 464 11.83 -14.70 -15.29
C ILE A 464 10.66 -15.67 -15.27
N GLU A 465 10.92 -16.96 -15.44
CA GLU A 465 9.94 -18.03 -15.22
C GLU A 465 10.33 -18.80 -13.95
N VAL A 466 9.50 -18.72 -12.92
CA VAL A 466 9.67 -19.42 -11.65
C VAL A 466 9.10 -20.83 -11.80
N ILE A 467 9.95 -21.83 -11.58
CA ILE A 467 9.57 -23.26 -11.66
C ILE A 467 10.12 -24.08 -10.49
N ALA A 468 10.98 -23.49 -9.66
CA ALA A 468 11.66 -24.07 -8.51
C ALA A 468 12.29 -22.94 -7.68
N ASP A 469 12.79 -23.25 -6.49
CA ASP A 469 13.70 -22.35 -5.76
C ASP A 469 14.86 -21.98 -6.68
N MET A 470 15.14 -20.69 -6.84
CA MET A 470 16.14 -20.22 -7.78
C MET A 470 16.83 -18.93 -7.32
N VAL A 471 18.03 -18.71 -7.83
CA VAL A 471 18.75 -17.44 -7.69
C VAL A 471 18.87 -16.82 -9.07
N VAL A 472 18.44 -15.56 -9.19
CA VAL A 472 18.53 -14.75 -10.39
C VAL A 472 19.74 -13.84 -10.24
N GLU A 473 20.71 -13.95 -11.14
CA GLU A 473 21.94 -13.16 -11.13
C GLU A 473 21.87 -12.12 -12.25
N ASP A 474 21.69 -10.85 -11.88
CA ASP A 474 21.57 -9.72 -12.79
C ASP A 474 22.74 -8.73 -12.62
N VAL A 475 22.91 -7.86 -13.62
CA VAL A 475 23.81 -6.70 -13.56
C VAL A 475 22.99 -5.44 -13.76
N PHE A 476 23.23 -4.42 -12.93
CA PHE A 476 22.60 -3.11 -13.04
C PHE A 476 23.25 -2.35 -14.19
N TYR A 477 22.62 -2.35 -15.36
CA TYR A 477 23.12 -1.62 -16.51
C TYR A 477 21.96 -1.34 -17.46
N PRO A 478 21.95 -0.20 -18.18
CA PRO A 478 21.03 -0.06 -19.29
C PRO A 478 21.31 -1.22 -20.25
N HIS A 479 20.28 -1.96 -20.62
CA HIS A 479 20.34 -2.90 -21.72
C HIS A 479 20.71 -2.09 -22.97
N TYR A 480 22.00 -1.82 -23.21
CA TYR A 480 22.38 -1.08 -24.39
C TYR A 480 22.01 -1.93 -25.58
N SER A 481 21.55 -1.23 -26.61
CA SER A 481 21.51 -1.74 -27.96
C SER A 481 22.93 -2.21 -28.30
N VAL A 482 23.18 -3.48 -28.09
CA VAL A 482 24.37 -4.19 -28.55
C VAL A 482 24.12 -4.65 -29.97
N THR A 483 25.18 -4.81 -30.75
CA THR A 483 25.09 -5.32 -32.10
C THR A 483 26.03 -6.49 -32.31
N THR A 484 25.78 -7.23 -33.39
CA THR A 484 26.80 -8.09 -33.98
C THR A 484 27.72 -7.21 -34.85
N LEU A 485 29.02 -7.41 -34.68
CA LEU A 485 30.09 -6.87 -35.52
C LEU A 485 30.67 -8.01 -36.34
N THR A 486 30.67 -7.88 -37.66
CA THR A 486 31.22 -8.90 -38.56
C THR A 486 32.43 -8.35 -39.30
N PHE A 487 33.50 -9.14 -39.37
CA PHE A 487 34.62 -8.89 -40.26
C PHE A 487 34.46 -9.71 -41.53
N GLU A 488 34.69 -9.06 -42.67
CA GLU A 488 34.85 -9.74 -43.94
C GLU A 488 36.29 -9.53 -44.38
N VAL A 489 37.09 -10.60 -44.39
CA VAL A 489 38.52 -10.51 -44.70
C VAL A 489 38.76 -11.08 -46.08
N PHE A 490 39.30 -10.28 -46.98
CA PHE A 490 39.64 -10.67 -48.35
C PHE A 490 41.12 -10.43 -48.63
N ASP A 491 41.67 -11.06 -49.65
CA ASP A 491 42.96 -10.67 -50.21
C ASP A 491 42.81 -9.61 -51.31
N GLN A 492 43.94 -9.13 -51.85
CA GLN A 492 43.94 -8.14 -52.92
C GLN A 492 43.30 -8.61 -54.25
N HIS A 493 42.94 -9.89 -54.38
CA HIS A 493 42.26 -10.47 -55.55
C HIS A 493 40.77 -10.72 -55.32
N ASP A 494 40.22 -10.27 -54.18
CA ASP A 494 38.82 -10.47 -53.78
C ASP A 494 38.52 -11.93 -53.35
N ASP A 495 39.56 -12.73 -53.08
CA ASP A 495 39.40 -14.07 -52.52
C ASP A 495 39.25 -14.00 -50.99
N GLU A 496 38.24 -14.68 -50.46
CA GLU A 496 37.95 -14.69 -49.02
C GLU A 496 39.04 -15.39 -48.21
N ILE A 497 39.51 -14.71 -47.18
CA ILE A 497 40.46 -15.21 -46.20
C ILE A 497 39.66 -15.72 -45.01
N THR A 498 39.71 -17.02 -44.72
CA THR A 498 38.87 -17.66 -43.69
C THR A 498 39.59 -18.02 -42.40
N ASP A 499 40.90 -17.75 -42.31
CA ASP A 499 41.79 -18.14 -41.21
C ASP A 499 42.68 -16.98 -40.72
N ALA A 500 42.28 -15.72 -40.92
CA ALA A 500 42.94 -14.58 -40.31
C ALA A 500 42.67 -14.52 -38.80
N ILE A 501 43.61 -13.95 -38.07
CA ILE A 501 43.53 -13.68 -36.63
C ILE A 501 43.11 -12.23 -36.46
N ILE A 502 42.09 -11.99 -35.62
CA ILE A 502 41.62 -10.64 -35.29
C ILE A 502 41.99 -10.35 -33.84
N THR A 503 42.56 -9.17 -33.61
CA THR A 503 42.70 -8.57 -32.29
C THR A 503 41.77 -7.36 -32.22
N LEU A 504 40.86 -7.34 -31.24
CA LEU A 504 39.87 -6.28 -31.04
C LEU A 504 40.07 -5.64 -29.66
N ASP A 505 40.29 -4.33 -29.62
CA ASP A 505 40.54 -3.54 -28.39
C ASP A 505 41.62 -4.14 -27.45
N GLY A 506 42.58 -4.87 -28.03
CA GLY A 506 43.71 -5.49 -27.31
C GLY A 506 43.56 -7.00 -27.03
N GLU A 507 42.39 -7.58 -27.28
CA GLU A 507 42.13 -9.02 -27.10
C GLU A 507 42.25 -9.77 -28.43
N THR A 508 43.07 -10.83 -28.47
CA THR A 508 43.33 -11.64 -29.69
C THR A 508 42.50 -12.92 -29.70
N TYR A 509 41.85 -13.19 -30.82
CA TYR A 509 40.93 -14.33 -30.97
C TYR A 509 41.47 -15.45 -31.86
N ASP A 510 40.85 -16.63 -31.78
CA ASP A 510 41.22 -17.78 -32.60
C ASP A 510 41.10 -17.49 -34.11
N PRO A 511 41.97 -18.09 -34.96
CA PRO A 511 41.90 -17.91 -36.41
C PRO A 511 40.51 -18.22 -36.99
N GLY A 512 40.00 -17.34 -37.85
CA GLY A 512 38.68 -17.48 -38.50
C GLY A 512 37.50 -17.03 -37.64
N HIS A 513 37.73 -16.45 -36.45
CA HIS A 513 36.68 -15.85 -35.64
C HIS A 513 36.36 -14.43 -36.11
N TYR A 514 35.33 -14.30 -36.95
CA TYR A 514 34.99 -13.03 -37.62
C TYR A 514 33.68 -12.37 -37.16
N VAL A 515 32.91 -13.03 -36.29
CA VAL A 515 31.60 -12.53 -35.85
C VAL A 515 31.64 -12.33 -34.35
N PHE A 516 31.52 -11.08 -33.91
CA PHE A 516 31.56 -10.69 -32.51
C PHE A 516 30.18 -10.22 -32.06
N GLN A 517 29.60 -10.89 -31.08
CA GLN A 517 28.29 -10.55 -30.53
C GLN A 517 28.43 -9.65 -29.31
N TYR A 518 27.33 -8.99 -28.94
CA TYR A 518 27.23 -8.14 -27.75
C TYR A 518 28.17 -6.92 -27.77
N ILE A 519 28.52 -6.40 -28.95
CA ILE A 519 29.37 -5.21 -29.06
C ILE A 519 28.54 -3.94 -28.80
N PRO A 520 28.97 -3.04 -27.88
CA PRO A 520 28.24 -1.81 -27.60
C PRO A 520 28.11 -0.89 -28.82
N LEU A 521 26.91 -0.38 -29.10
CA LEU A 521 26.70 0.65 -30.12
C LEU A 521 27.30 2.00 -29.72
N ASN A 522 27.71 2.79 -30.71
CA ASN A 522 28.41 4.07 -30.58
C ASN A 522 29.76 4.01 -29.83
N HIS A 523 30.30 2.81 -29.62
CA HIS A 523 31.67 2.59 -29.15
C HIS A 523 32.65 2.62 -30.32
N ASN A 524 33.83 3.21 -30.12
CA ASN A 524 34.88 3.24 -31.14
C ASN A 524 35.89 2.14 -30.85
N ILE A 525 35.89 1.10 -31.67
CA ILE A 525 36.78 -0.05 -31.53
C ILE A 525 38.08 0.18 -32.30
N ASN A 526 39.18 -0.37 -31.81
CA ASN A 526 40.43 -0.55 -32.56
C ASN A 526 40.58 -2.02 -32.91
N TYR A 527 41.04 -2.31 -34.12
CA TYR A 527 41.25 -3.67 -34.57
C TYR A 527 42.59 -3.82 -35.30
N LEU A 528 43.11 -5.04 -35.24
CA LEU A 528 44.28 -5.51 -35.97
C LEU A 528 43.94 -6.88 -36.56
N VAL A 529 44.13 -7.05 -37.88
CA VAL A 529 43.89 -8.30 -38.60
C VAL A 529 45.21 -8.81 -39.18
N GLU A 530 45.53 -10.05 -38.87
CA GLU A 530 46.82 -10.67 -39.20
C GLU A 530 46.64 -12.05 -39.83
N ARG A 531 47.44 -12.33 -40.85
CA ARG A 531 47.58 -13.67 -41.44
C ARG A 531 48.99 -13.86 -41.96
N SER A 532 49.58 -15.03 -41.73
CA SER A 532 50.91 -15.34 -42.24
C SER A 532 50.96 -15.28 -43.76
N GLY A 533 51.93 -14.56 -44.33
CA GLY A 533 52.06 -14.34 -45.78
C GLY A 533 51.37 -13.06 -46.28
N TYR A 534 50.79 -12.27 -45.38
CA TYR A 534 50.15 -10.99 -45.68
C TYR A 534 50.64 -9.90 -44.72
N HIS A 535 50.66 -8.65 -45.19
CA HIS A 535 50.82 -7.48 -44.34
C HIS A 535 49.61 -7.34 -43.39
N SER A 536 49.88 -7.07 -42.11
CA SER A 536 48.85 -6.81 -41.11
C SER A 536 48.07 -5.53 -41.42
N ALA A 537 46.76 -5.54 -41.19
CA ALA A 537 45.90 -4.37 -41.34
C ALA A 537 45.36 -3.92 -39.98
N GLU A 538 45.56 -2.64 -39.63
CA GLU A 538 45.03 -2.04 -38.41
C GLU A 538 44.07 -0.88 -38.72
N GLY A 539 43.11 -0.65 -37.84
CA GLY A 539 42.15 0.42 -38.01
C GLY A 539 41.33 0.70 -36.76
N SER A 540 40.46 1.71 -36.85
CA SER A 540 39.43 1.97 -35.86
C SER A 540 38.08 2.21 -36.53
N ALA A 541 37.00 1.85 -35.85
CA ALA A 541 35.66 2.00 -36.37
C ALA A 541 34.65 2.32 -35.26
N LEU A 542 33.77 3.27 -35.54
CA LEU A 542 32.61 3.54 -34.69
C LEU A 542 31.52 2.50 -34.99
N VAL A 543 31.05 1.83 -33.95
CA VAL A 543 30.09 0.72 -34.06
C VAL A 543 28.66 1.27 -34.17
N TYR A 544 27.95 0.84 -35.22
CA TYR A 544 26.52 1.11 -35.47
C TYR A 544 25.81 -0.22 -35.75
N PRO A 545 24.46 -0.30 -35.78
CA PRO A 545 23.75 -1.58 -35.92
C PRO A 545 24.19 -2.38 -37.16
N GLU A 546 24.42 -3.69 -36.96
CA GLU A 546 24.87 -4.66 -37.96
C GLU A 546 26.16 -4.23 -38.70
N LYS A 547 27.11 -3.64 -37.97
CA LYS A 547 28.37 -3.17 -38.56
C LYS A 547 29.16 -4.32 -39.19
N VAL A 548 29.47 -4.17 -40.47
CA VAL A 548 30.47 -4.98 -41.18
C VAL A 548 31.74 -4.16 -41.37
N ILE A 549 32.89 -4.76 -41.05
CA ILE A 549 34.22 -4.22 -41.31
C ILE A 549 34.89 -5.11 -42.36
N THR A 550 34.96 -4.61 -43.57
CA THR A 550 35.69 -5.28 -44.65
C THR A 550 37.18 -4.91 -44.55
N VAL A 551 38.04 -5.93 -44.47
CA VAL A 551 39.49 -5.79 -44.41
C VAL A 551 40.11 -6.51 -45.59
N ILE A 552 40.95 -5.81 -46.35
CA ILE A 552 41.69 -6.39 -47.47
C ILE A 552 43.15 -6.54 -47.03
N LEU A 553 43.62 -7.77 -46.92
CA LEU A 553 45.02 -8.06 -46.61
C LEU A 553 45.82 -8.14 -47.93
N GLN A 554 47.01 -7.54 -47.94
CA GLN A 554 47.91 -7.60 -49.09
C GLN A 554 48.97 -8.67 -48.85
N GLU A 555 49.18 -9.57 -49.81
CA GLU A 555 50.27 -10.55 -49.74
C GLU A 555 51.61 -9.84 -49.55
N ASP A 556 52.50 -10.45 -48.75
CA ASP A 556 53.88 -10.01 -48.53
C ASP A 556 54.72 -10.24 -49.81
N ASP A 557 54.38 -9.57 -50.92
CA ASP A 557 55.13 -9.65 -52.15
C ASP A 557 56.31 -8.65 -52.08
N LEU A 558 57.52 -9.20 -51.89
CA LEU A 558 58.78 -8.50 -52.09
C LEU A 558 58.85 -8.02 -53.56
N LEU A 559 58.26 -6.87 -53.91
CA LEU A 559 58.68 -5.90 -54.93
C LEU A 559 57.59 -4.84 -55.27
N SER A 560 57.84 -3.60 -54.83
CA SER A 560 57.50 -2.30 -55.48
C SER A 560 56.04 -1.87 -55.73
N ALA A 561 55.53 -1.07 -54.77
CA ALA A 561 54.97 0.30 -54.90
C ALA A 561 53.73 0.62 -55.79
N GLU A 562 52.60 0.80 -55.07
CA GLU A 562 51.59 1.90 -55.11
C GLU A 562 50.55 2.01 -56.26
N PRO A 563 49.39 2.68 -56.05
CA PRO A 563 48.43 2.58 -54.92
C PRO A 563 46.95 2.65 -55.41
N ASP A 564 46.02 1.83 -54.92
CA ASP A 564 44.59 2.05 -55.24
C ASP A 564 43.69 1.67 -54.06
N THR A 565 43.25 2.70 -53.31
CA THR A 565 41.89 2.89 -52.77
C THR A 565 41.88 4.15 -51.89
N TYR A 566 41.77 5.32 -52.51
CA TYR A 566 41.43 6.57 -51.82
C TYR A 566 40.22 7.21 -52.53
N GLY A 567 39.53 8.13 -51.85
CA GLY A 567 38.41 8.92 -52.38
C GLY A 567 38.79 9.81 -53.60
N LEU A 568 38.24 11.02 -53.72
CA LEU A 568 38.58 11.93 -54.84
C LEU A 568 40.11 12.18 -54.94
N LEU A 569 40.75 11.54 -55.92
CA LEU A 569 42.16 11.70 -56.25
C LEU A 569 42.28 12.58 -57.49
N VAL A 570 43.12 13.60 -57.43
CA VAL A 570 43.35 14.52 -58.54
C VAL A 570 44.84 14.76 -58.73
N PHE A 571 45.36 14.39 -59.91
CA PHE A 571 46.78 14.52 -60.21
C PHE A 571 47.05 14.84 -61.69
N PRO A 572 48.15 15.55 -62.01
CA PRO A 572 49.03 16.24 -61.06
C PRO A 572 48.34 17.47 -60.44
N ASN A 573 48.53 17.71 -59.15
CA ASN A 573 48.10 18.94 -58.48
C ASN A 573 49.28 19.49 -57.67
N PRO A 574 49.99 20.54 -58.13
CA PRO A 574 49.60 21.48 -59.18
C PRO A 574 49.68 20.92 -60.62
N ALA A 575 48.79 21.35 -61.52
CA ALA A 575 48.76 20.95 -62.94
C ALA A 575 49.32 22.04 -63.87
N GLY A 576 50.10 21.62 -64.87
CA GLY A 576 50.58 22.48 -65.95
C GLY A 576 49.84 22.33 -67.28
N SER A 577 49.35 21.13 -67.59
CA SER A 577 48.69 20.83 -68.88
C SER A 577 47.33 20.18 -68.73
N SER A 578 47.22 19.15 -67.90
CA SER A 578 45.95 18.49 -67.60
C SER A 578 45.86 18.06 -66.15
N LEU A 579 44.63 17.83 -65.70
CA LEU A 579 44.26 17.22 -64.43
C LEU A 579 43.56 15.89 -64.73
N ASN A 580 44.06 14.80 -64.15
CA ASN A 580 43.37 13.52 -64.13
C ASN A 580 42.62 13.37 -62.81
N ILE A 581 41.35 13.01 -62.91
CA ILE A 581 40.44 12.85 -61.79
C ILE A 581 40.15 11.37 -61.67
N HIS A 582 40.30 10.82 -60.47
CA HIS A 582 39.98 9.45 -60.11
C HIS A 582 39.03 9.49 -58.91
N THR A 583 37.97 8.69 -58.98
CA THR A 583 36.92 8.64 -57.96
C THR A 583 36.55 7.19 -57.68
N GLY A 584 36.21 6.87 -56.43
CA GLY A 584 35.70 5.56 -56.04
C GLY A 584 34.25 5.29 -56.47
N SER A 585 33.59 6.23 -57.15
CA SER A 585 32.21 6.08 -57.63
C SER A 585 32.04 6.71 -59.00
N VAL A 586 31.13 6.16 -59.82
CA VAL A 586 30.91 6.64 -61.19
C VAL A 586 30.55 8.12 -61.20
N MET A 587 31.36 8.90 -61.93
CA MET A 587 31.09 10.32 -62.15
C MET A 587 29.92 10.51 -63.11
N GLU A 588 29.15 11.56 -62.85
CA GLU A 588 28.09 12.06 -63.73
C GLU A 588 28.50 13.40 -64.36
N ARG A 589 29.20 14.26 -63.61
CA ARG A 589 29.58 15.60 -64.06
C ARG A 589 30.77 16.17 -63.31
N VAL A 590 31.58 16.96 -64.01
CA VAL A 590 32.75 17.66 -63.46
C VAL A 590 32.66 19.15 -63.77
N TYR A 591 32.91 19.99 -62.76
CA TYR A 591 33.08 21.44 -62.89
C TYR A 591 34.44 21.90 -62.38
N LEU A 592 35.07 22.82 -63.12
CA LEU A 592 36.20 23.61 -62.63
C LEU A 592 35.74 25.05 -62.43
N ILE A 593 35.96 25.58 -61.23
CA ILE A 593 35.42 26.87 -60.79
C ILE A 593 36.57 27.79 -60.39
N ASN A 594 36.63 29.00 -60.94
CA ASN A 594 37.66 29.97 -60.58
C ASN A 594 37.40 30.61 -59.20
N ILE A 595 38.36 31.37 -58.65
CA ILE A 595 38.19 32.04 -57.34
C ILE A 595 37.07 33.09 -57.29
N SER A 596 36.59 33.56 -58.45
CA SER A 596 35.46 34.48 -58.54
C SER A 596 34.10 33.75 -58.50
N GLY A 597 34.12 32.41 -58.52
CA GLY A 597 32.93 31.55 -58.48
C GLY A 597 32.38 31.17 -59.85
N ASP A 598 33.04 31.56 -60.94
CA ASP A 598 32.58 31.23 -62.30
C ASP A 598 33.02 29.82 -62.69
N VAL A 599 32.10 29.05 -63.29
CA VAL A 599 32.41 27.74 -63.89
C VAL A 599 33.16 27.97 -65.19
N VAL A 600 34.46 27.65 -65.20
CA VAL A 600 35.35 27.82 -66.36
C VAL A 600 35.52 26.55 -67.19
N TYR A 601 35.14 25.39 -66.63
CA TYR A 601 35.04 24.12 -67.35
C TYR A 601 33.85 23.32 -66.83
N SER A 602 33.13 22.67 -67.75
CA SER A 602 32.01 21.78 -67.44
C SER A 602 31.96 20.63 -68.44
N ALA A 603 31.95 19.40 -67.96
CA ALA A 603 31.74 18.22 -68.79
C ALA A 603 30.88 17.17 -68.09
N ALA A 604 30.05 16.46 -68.86
CA ALA A 604 29.51 15.20 -68.40
C ALA A 604 30.64 14.16 -68.40
N ALA A 605 30.85 13.50 -67.27
CA ALA A 605 31.79 12.40 -67.12
C ALA A 605 30.98 11.12 -66.95
N ARG A 606 31.50 9.98 -67.44
CA ARG A 606 30.85 8.68 -67.31
C ARG A 606 31.95 7.65 -67.07
N GLY A 607 32.20 7.35 -65.80
CA GLY A 607 33.26 6.43 -65.38
C GLY A 607 33.93 6.91 -64.09
N HIS A 608 34.91 6.13 -63.63
CA HIS A 608 35.68 6.43 -62.41
C HIS A 608 36.85 7.38 -62.66
N THR A 609 37.16 7.67 -63.93
CA THR A 609 38.25 8.57 -64.33
C THR A 609 37.81 9.61 -65.35
N HIS A 610 38.39 10.81 -65.29
CA HIS A 610 38.10 11.91 -66.22
C HIS A 610 39.29 12.88 -66.31
N GLU A 611 39.66 13.30 -67.53
CA GLU A 611 40.75 14.25 -67.75
C GLU A 611 40.21 15.64 -68.10
N VAL A 612 40.80 16.67 -67.49
CA VAL A 612 40.51 18.09 -67.76
C VAL A 612 41.78 18.75 -68.29
N ALA A 613 41.76 19.20 -69.54
CA ALA A 613 42.82 20.05 -70.09
C ALA A 613 42.76 21.44 -69.45
N VAL A 614 43.88 21.92 -68.93
CA VAL A 614 43.98 23.19 -68.19
C VAL A 614 44.96 24.19 -68.80
N GLU A 615 45.56 23.88 -69.94
CA GLU A 615 46.58 24.72 -70.60
C GLU A 615 46.08 26.14 -70.95
N ASP A 616 44.80 26.28 -71.27
CA ASP A 616 44.19 27.56 -71.67
C ASP A 616 43.59 28.35 -70.48
N HIS A 617 43.72 27.83 -69.26
CA HIS A 617 43.22 28.50 -68.05
C HIS A 617 44.30 29.37 -67.40
N ALA A 618 43.89 30.52 -66.82
CA ALA A 618 44.81 31.41 -66.14
C ALA A 618 45.44 30.73 -64.92
N PRO A 619 46.75 30.91 -64.65
CA PRO A 619 47.39 30.29 -63.49
C PRO A 619 46.78 30.81 -62.19
N GLY A 620 46.56 29.90 -61.24
CA GLY A 620 45.90 30.21 -59.97
C GLY A 620 45.17 29.03 -59.36
N ILE A 621 44.41 29.31 -58.31
CA ILE A 621 43.66 28.30 -57.55
C ILE A 621 42.25 28.16 -58.12
N TYR A 622 41.80 26.93 -58.25
CA TYR A 622 40.45 26.58 -58.69
C TYR A 622 39.82 25.57 -57.72
N LEU A 623 38.50 25.54 -57.70
CA LEU A 623 37.73 24.48 -57.05
C LEU A 623 37.28 23.49 -58.12
N LEU A 624 37.66 22.23 -57.94
CA LEU A 624 37.14 21.11 -58.72
C LEU A 624 35.98 20.50 -57.96
N ARG A 625 34.81 20.45 -58.60
CA ARG A 625 33.61 19.80 -58.05
C ARG A 625 33.19 18.66 -58.95
N VAL A 626 33.08 17.46 -58.38
CA VAL A 626 32.74 16.21 -59.07
C VAL A 626 31.45 15.67 -58.49
N PHE A 627 30.48 15.43 -59.37
CA PHE A 627 29.21 14.81 -59.03
C PHE A 627 29.32 13.33 -59.34
N THR A 628 29.09 12.50 -58.34
CA THR A 628 29.04 11.03 -58.46
C THR A 628 27.66 10.54 -58.03
N ALA A 629 27.36 9.28 -58.30
CA ALA A 629 26.12 8.64 -57.85
C ALA A 629 25.95 8.69 -56.32
N ASN A 630 27.06 8.80 -55.56
CA ASN A 630 27.07 8.77 -54.11
C ASN A 630 27.15 10.17 -53.45
N GLY A 631 27.22 11.24 -54.25
CA GLY A 631 27.21 12.61 -53.74
C GLY A 631 28.11 13.56 -54.52
N ILE A 632 28.42 14.71 -53.90
CA ILE A 632 29.26 15.74 -54.51
C ILE A 632 30.57 15.81 -53.75
N GLU A 633 31.67 15.46 -54.42
CA GLU A 633 33.02 15.62 -53.89
C GLU A 633 33.62 16.92 -54.42
N THR A 634 34.33 17.66 -53.58
CA THR A 634 34.95 18.94 -53.96
C THR A 634 36.37 19.01 -53.41
N THR A 635 37.32 19.36 -54.27
CA THR A 635 38.72 19.59 -53.86
C THR A 635 39.30 20.83 -54.52
N ARG A 636 40.40 21.33 -53.98
CA ARG A 636 41.10 22.52 -54.49
C ARG A 636 42.25 22.09 -55.38
N VAL A 637 42.35 22.68 -56.57
CA VAL A 637 43.43 22.42 -57.52
C VAL A 637 44.19 23.70 -57.86
N HIS A 638 45.49 23.57 -58.17
CA HIS A 638 46.36 24.69 -58.51
C HIS A 638 46.84 24.53 -59.95
N ILE A 639 46.54 25.49 -60.83
CA ILE A 639 47.03 25.53 -62.20
C ILE A 639 48.26 26.43 -62.27
N LEU A 640 49.37 25.89 -62.77
CA LEU A 640 50.65 26.61 -62.89
C LEU A 640 50.72 27.39 -64.20
N ARG A 641 51.55 28.43 -64.22
CA ARG A 641 51.85 29.19 -65.43
C ARG A 641 52.72 28.33 -66.34
N LYS A 642 52.33 28.18 -67.60
CA LYS A 642 53.18 27.55 -68.63
C LYS A 642 54.36 28.50 -68.88
N ASP A 643 55.59 28.03 -68.60
CA ASP A 643 56.81 28.71 -69.03
C ASP A 643 57.03 28.55 -70.53
#